data_AF-A0A3D9FJ17-F1
#
_entry.id   AF-A0A3D9FJ17-F1
#
_cell.length_a   1.000
_cell.length_b   1.000
_cell.length_c   1.000
_cell.angle_alpha   90.00
_cell.angle_beta   90.00
_cell.angle_gamma   90.00
#
_symmetry.space_group_name_H-M   'P 1'
#
loop_
_entity.id
_entity.type
_entity.pdbx_description
1 polymer ?
#
loop_
_entity_poly.entity_id
_entity_poly.type
_entity_poly.pdbx_seq_one_letter_code
_entity_poly.pdbx_strand_id
1 'polypeptide(L)'
;MTMKSKMLAGMGVAVAALCVAQPVQGQAQDGTLAIGRTFGGELAEGDQVAGGKQQYYDEWSVRGTAGQHVSIVMESDAFDTQLQARLPDGTAFVNDDNHWVPETTNSRLDVVVPDTGRLVVRAQAFRPAESGAYTISLVSTESLQAAAEAATPPQVITIGQSREGALSSDGDSQVAGRYTDRYEFSGTRGQRVDLNVSGDFDTMLTLSGPGSYSVRNDDDTTAGEPTLDSRILATLPADGRYVIAVTSYGRGDTGDYALITGLNRSQIADTEFIDADAAPLAFGRTLTSELGKDDDTLNSGEYLERYSFTGRRGQPVTVDLSSDEFDTYLILRTPSGEQIDIDDTGESLNSRFERVLEEDGVYTIVATSYAPAATGRFQLALSEGTSRIPANARQRQVFAISVGIADYGGNTSDLTYTDTDAAKLYQKFEELGMLRQESILLTNQQATLPEFRRAFQRVAAQAGPDDIFLFFYSGHGNQIEDPNDRGELDGRDETLVFADGEELTDDDLALMFADVRAGTTMVVLDSCFSGGFERDLITRPNMMGLFSSEEDLTSLVASEFNAGGYLSRFFSDGVGGQADDNADGNITAGELVSYLRYRFRAQCDGRNCIEAETGDAQRNHQELVVQRGSVEVDDILVTLPEQFGVVRGGD
;
A
#
# COMPACT_ATOMS: atom_id res chain seq x y z
N MET A 1 87.70 -12.91 24.94
CA MET A 1 87.57 -13.83 26.10
C MET A 1 86.25 -13.54 26.79
N THR A 2 85.33 -14.52 26.75
CA THR A 2 84.27 -14.84 27.74
C THR A 2 83.33 -13.76 28.32
N MET A 3 82.07 -13.85 27.87
CA MET A 3 80.82 -14.10 28.63
C MET A 3 80.41 -13.23 29.85
N LYS A 4 79.21 -12.62 29.79
CA LYS A 4 77.92 -13.01 30.45
C LYS A 4 76.86 -11.91 30.26
N SER A 5 75.68 -12.22 29.67
CA SER A 5 74.33 -12.30 30.31
C SER A 5 73.67 -10.92 30.60
N LYS A 6 72.41 -10.57 30.30
CA LYS A 6 71.13 -11.33 30.31
C LYS A 6 69.94 -10.47 29.75
N MET A 7 68.99 -11.12 29.05
CA MET A 7 67.51 -10.94 28.93
C MET A 7 66.88 -9.62 28.44
N LEU A 8 66.23 -9.58 27.24
CA LEU A 8 64.81 -9.89 26.84
C LEU A 8 63.81 -8.77 27.23
N ALA A 9 62.84 -8.28 26.44
CA ALA A 9 62.20 -8.59 25.15
C ALA A 9 61.61 -7.26 24.60
N GLY A 10 61.43 -6.96 23.30
CA GLY A 10 60.58 -7.63 22.30
C GLY A 10 59.41 -6.70 21.93
N MET A 11 59.50 -5.95 20.83
CA MET A 11 58.35 -5.30 20.15
C MET A 11 58.70 -5.11 18.67
N GLY A 12 58.00 -5.83 17.80
CA GLY A 12 58.10 -5.75 16.34
C GLY A 12 57.03 -4.83 15.78
N VAL A 13 57.44 -3.98 14.86
CA VAL A 13 56.76 -2.80 14.32
C VAL A 13 55.75 -3.17 13.22
N ALA A 14 54.55 -2.62 13.28
CA ALA A 14 53.63 -2.49 12.15
C ALA A 14 53.63 -1.02 11.69
N VAL A 15 53.87 -0.79 10.39
CA VAL A 15 53.86 0.53 9.76
C VAL A 15 52.41 0.84 9.36
N ALA A 16 51.76 1.73 10.10
CA ALA A 16 50.49 2.34 9.74
C ALA A 16 50.76 3.61 8.91
N ALA A 17 50.31 3.64 7.66
CA ALA A 17 50.18 4.88 6.90
C ALA A 17 48.90 5.58 7.35
N LEU A 18 49.05 6.58 8.23
CA LEU A 18 47.97 7.51 8.57
C LEU A 18 47.64 8.38 7.34
N CYS A 19 46.46 8.20 6.76
CA CYS A 19 45.75 9.30 6.12
C CYS A 19 44.87 9.95 7.18
N VAL A 20 45.39 10.98 7.85
CA VAL A 20 44.59 11.88 8.68
C VAL A 20 43.73 12.72 7.74
N ALA A 21 42.45 12.38 7.61
CA ALA A 21 41.48 13.34 7.08
C ALA A 21 41.36 14.46 8.13
N GLN A 22 41.95 15.62 7.83
CA GLN A 22 41.73 16.80 8.65
C GLN A 22 40.26 17.24 8.51
N PRO A 23 39.60 17.67 9.59
CA PRO A 23 38.28 18.28 9.46
C PRO A 23 38.46 19.58 8.67
N VAL A 24 37.77 19.66 7.53
CA VAL A 24 37.67 20.92 6.80
C VAL A 24 36.81 21.85 7.65
N GLN A 25 37.45 22.72 8.43
CA GLN A 25 36.81 23.92 8.95
C GLN A 25 36.52 24.84 7.75
N GLY A 26 35.26 24.89 7.35
CA GLY A 26 34.76 25.81 6.35
C GLY A 26 33.25 25.83 6.42
N GLN A 27 32.70 26.82 7.11
CA GLN A 27 31.28 27.18 7.02
C GLN A 27 30.91 27.30 5.54
N ALA A 28 30.03 26.42 5.06
CA ALA A 28 29.34 26.67 3.81
C ALA A 28 28.20 27.67 4.09
N GLN A 29 28.52 28.96 4.09
CA GLN A 29 27.54 29.95 3.68
C GLN A 29 27.12 29.56 2.25
N ASP A 30 25.86 29.14 2.09
CA ASP A 30 25.22 28.52 0.91
C ASP A 30 25.26 26.97 0.83
N GLY A 31 24.97 26.32 1.97
CA GLY A 31 24.96 24.86 2.20
C GLY A 31 24.05 24.04 1.29
N THR A 32 24.55 23.68 0.12
CA THR A 32 23.91 22.69 -0.76
C THR A 32 24.34 21.27 -0.36
N LEU A 33 23.41 20.44 0.12
CA LEU A 33 23.62 19.01 0.32
C LEU A 33 23.60 18.28 -1.02
N ALA A 34 24.48 17.29 -1.17
CA ALA A 34 24.44 16.35 -2.30
C ALA A 34 24.04 14.96 -1.78
N ILE A 35 23.11 14.31 -2.48
CA ILE A 35 22.67 12.94 -2.18
C ILE A 35 23.87 11.99 -2.29
N GLY A 36 23.97 11.04 -1.35
CA GLY A 36 25.07 10.08 -1.23
C GLY A 36 26.27 10.58 -0.42
N ARG A 37 26.13 11.68 0.33
CA ARG A 37 27.18 12.23 1.20
C ARG A 37 26.68 12.47 2.62
N THR A 38 27.60 12.35 3.56
CA THR A 38 27.42 12.76 4.95
C THR A 38 28.14 14.07 5.19
N PHE A 39 27.48 14.98 5.88
CA PHE A 39 28.00 16.29 6.26
C PHE A 39 27.99 16.40 7.78
N GLY A 40 29.03 17.00 8.35
CA GLY A 40 29.07 17.35 9.76
C GLY A 40 28.65 18.81 9.96
N GLY A 41 27.85 19.07 10.97
CA GLY A 41 27.49 20.40 11.43
C GLY A 41 27.66 20.53 12.95
N GLU A 42 27.47 21.75 13.46
CA GLU A 42 27.50 22.02 14.90
C GLU A 42 26.43 23.06 15.20
N LEU A 43 25.44 22.70 16.01
CA LEU A 43 24.44 23.66 16.50
C LEU A 43 25.06 24.49 17.62
N ALA A 44 25.12 25.82 17.47
CA ALA A 44 25.74 26.74 18.42
C ALA A 44 24.96 28.06 18.58
N GLU A 45 25.32 28.85 19.60
CA GLU A 45 24.68 30.13 19.97
C GLU A 45 24.66 31.21 18.85
N GLY A 46 25.36 30.96 17.73
CA GLY A 46 25.39 31.82 16.54
C GLY A 46 24.43 31.43 15.41
N ASP A 47 23.71 30.31 15.51
CA ASP A 47 22.84 29.80 14.44
C ASP A 47 21.43 30.43 14.48
N GLN A 48 20.64 30.17 13.43
CA GLN A 48 19.31 30.75 13.30
C GLN A 48 18.39 30.28 14.42
N VAL A 49 17.55 31.18 14.94
CA VAL A 49 16.69 30.93 16.10
C VAL A 49 15.23 30.84 15.66
N ALA A 50 14.55 29.73 15.97
CA ALA A 50 13.13 29.56 15.67
C ALA A 50 12.23 30.21 16.75
N GLY A 51 11.34 31.11 16.34
CA GLY A 51 10.16 31.50 17.14
C GLY A 51 10.41 32.13 18.52
N GLY A 52 11.52 32.84 18.73
CA GLY A 52 11.81 33.53 20.00
C GLY A 52 12.16 32.62 21.18
N LYS A 53 12.29 31.31 20.95
CA LYS A 53 12.84 30.32 21.88
C LYS A 53 14.26 29.99 21.41
N GLN A 54 15.22 29.77 22.32
CA GLN A 54 16.63 29.45 22.02
C GLN A 54 16.80 28.06 21.34
N GLN A 55 16.14 27.81 20.21
CA GLN A 55 16.35 26.61 19.38
C GLN A 55 17.17 27.01 18.17
N TYR A 56 18.42 26.56 18.17
CA TYR A 56 19.37 26.71 17.08
C TYR A 56 19.04 25.69 15.99
N TYR A 57 19.05 26.13 14.73
CA TYR A 57 18.92 25.23 13.60
C TYR A 57 19.90 25.62 12.48
N ASP A 58 20.36 24.59 11.78
CA ASP A 58 21.03 24.72 10.50
C ASP A 58 20.05 24.40 9.39
N GLU A 59 20.04 25.24 8.34
CA GLU A 59 19.23 25.02 7.15
C GLU A 59 20.11 24.65 5.97
N TRP A 60 19.71 23.59 5.27
CA TRP A 60 20.39 23.05 4.13
C TRP A 60 19.46 23.03 2.92
N SER A 61 20.04 23.22 1.74
CA SER A 61 19.34 23.16 0.46
C SER A 61 19.74 21.91 -0.30
N VAL A 62 18.79 21.20 -0.89
CA VAL A 62 19.03 20.02 -1.72
C VAL A 62 18.28 20.20 -3.03
N ARG A 63 18.89 19.83 -4.15
CA ARG A 63 18.14 19.71 -5.41
C ARG A 63 17.63 18.28 -5.53
N GLY A 64 16.31 18.13 -5.55
CA GLY A 64 15.64 16.85 -5.80
C GLY A 64 15.07 16.78 -7.21
N THR A 65 14.89 15.57 -7.71
CA THR A 65 14.19 15.28 -8.99
C THR A 65 12.81 14.72 -8.69
N ALA A 66 11.79 15.04 -9.49
CA ALA A 66 10.45 14.48 -9.32
C ALA A 66 10.48 12.93 -9.31
N GLY A 67 9.76 12.32 -8.37
CA GLY A 67 9.74 10.86 -8.13
C GLY A 67 10.95 10.32 -7.36
N GLN A 68 11.94 11.16 -7.02
CA GLN A 68 13.14 10.71 -6.31
C GLN A 68 12.83 10.41 -4.84
N HIS A 69 13.11 9.20 -4.39
CA HIS A 69 13.05 8.83 -2.98
C HIS A 69 14.33 9.26 -2.26
N VAL A 70 14.19 10.00 -1.16
CA VAL A 70 15.30 10.55 -0.37
C VAL A 70 15.08 10.21 1.11
N SER A 71 16.04 9.51 1.70
CA SER A 71 16.16 9.30 3.14
C SER A 71 17.15 10.31 3.72
N ILE A 72 16.70 11.09 4.69
CA ILE A 72 17.50 12.08 5.41
C ILE A 72 17.69 11.53 6.82
N VAL A 73 18.94 11.33 7.26
CA VAL A 73 19.25 10.84 8.60
C VAL A 73 20.13 11.86 9.30
N MET A 74 19.77 12.23 10.52
CA MET A 74 20.54 13.10 11.39
C MET A 74 20.91 12.35 12.66
N GLU A 75 22.20 12.41 13.03
CA GLU A 75 22.76 11.71 14.18
C GLU A 75 23.53 12.69 15.08
N SER A 76 23.36 12.55 16.39
CA SER A 76 24.08 13.33 17.39
C SER A 76 24.21 12.54 18.70
N ASP A 77 25.42 12.46 19.24
CA ASP A 77 25.65 11.95 20.61
C ASP A 77 25.41 13.04 21.67
N ALA A 78 25.27 14.30 21.26
CA ALA A 78 25.25 15.45 22.15
C ALA A 78 23.83 15.90 22.55
N PHE A 79 22.82 15.60 21.73
CA PHE A 79 21.46 16.06 21.92
C PHE A 79 20.47 15.18 21.15
N ASP A 80 19.20 15.32 21.50
CA ASP A 80 18.09 14.66 20.84
C ASP A 80 17.76 15.38 19.53
N THR A 81 17.88 14.71 18.39
CA THR A 81 17.85 15.36 17.08
C THR A 81 16.43 15.53 16.56
N GLN A 82 16.18 16.57 15.75
CA GLN A 82 14.93 16.72 15.02
C GLN A 82 15.20 17.24 13.61
N LEU A 83 14.62 16.58 12.62
CA LEU A 83 14.67 16.94 11.22
C LEU A 83 13.35 17.58 10.79
N GLN A 84 13.44 18.64 9.98
CA GLN A 84 12.33 19.17 9.21
C GLN A 84 12.71 19.21 7.73
N ALA A 85 11.86 18.70 6.85
CA ALA A 85 12.06 18.75 5.40
C ALA A 85 10.88 19.48 4.74
N ARG A 86 11.16 20.49 3.90
CA ARG A 86 10.16 21.15 3.06
C ARG A 86 10.44 20.87 1.59
N LEU A 87 9.51 20.20 0.94
CA LEU A 87 9.58 19.80 -0.46
C LEU A 87 9.25 20.98 -1.40
N PRO A 88 9.54 20.86 -2.72
CA PRO A 88 9.37 21.96 -3.67
C PRO A 88 7.92 22.44 -3.86
N ASP A 89 6.94 21.57 -3.65
CA ASP A 89 5.50 21.84 -3.68
C ASP A 89 4.99 22.56 -2.42
N GLY A 90 5.85 22.73 -1.42
CA GLY A 90 5.52 23.34 -0.12
C GLY A 90 5.16 22.33 0.97
N THR A 91 5.06 21.04 0.66
CA THR A 91 4.82 19.96 1.64
C THR A 91 5.94 19.94 2.67
N ALA A 92 5.61 19.81 3.95
CA ALA A 92 6.59 19.81 5.03
C ALA A 92 6.43 18.60 5.95
N PHE A 93 7.57 17.99 6.31
CA PHE A 93 7.68 16.86 7.22
C PHE A 93 8.52 17.27 8.42
N VAL A 94 8.23 16.70 9.58
CA VAL A 94 9.02 16.85 10.80
C VAL A 94 9.12 15.48 11.46
N ASN A 95 10.31 15.09 11.90
CA ASN A 95 10.50 13.88 12.69
C ASN A 95 11.75 14.00 13.58
N ASP A 96 11.64 13.58 14.83
CA ASP A 96 12.68 13.56 15.86
C ASP A 96 13.24 12.16 16.14
N ASP A 97 12.60 11.10 15.63
CA ASP A 97 13.04 9.73 15.89
C ASP A 97 13.59 9.01 14.65
N ASN A 98 14.47 8.04 14.85
CA ASN A 98 14.95 7.11 13.84
C ASN A 98 14.46 5.73 14.24
N HIS A 99 13.20 5.43 13.92
CA HIS A 99 12.50 4.23 14.34
C HIS A 99 13.13 2.91 13.84
N TRP A 100 14.12 3.00 12.95
CA TRP A 100 14.89 1.85 12.46
C TRP A 100 15.99 1.40 13.42
N VAL A 101 16.41 2.28 14.35
CA VAL A 101 17.41 2.00 15.38
C VAL A 101 16.79 2.24 16.76
N PRO A 102 16.41 1.17 17.49
CA PRO A 102 15.81 1.29 18.81
C PRO A 102 16.78 1.95 19.81
N GLU A 103 16.22 2.71 20.76
CA GLU A 103 16.95 3.40 21.84
C GLU A 103 17.92 4.51 21.39
N THR A 104 17.73 5.06 20.18
CA THR A 104 18.49 6.23 19.72
C THR A 104 17.69 7.52 19.91
N THR A 105 18.41 8.64 20.02
CA THR A 105 17.86 10.02 19.99
C THR A 105 18.16 10.69 18.65
N ASN A 106 18.33 9.87 17.60
CA ASN A 106 18.66 10.28 16.24
C ASN A 106 17.36 10.35 15.42
N SER A 107 17.32 11.10 14.32
CA SER A 107 16.10 11.35 13.54
C SER A 107 16.24 10.93 12.09
N ARG A 108 15.14 10.49 11.47
CA ARG A 108 15.12 10.10 10.05
C ARG A 108 13.85 10.56 9.33
N LEU A 109 13.97 11.08 8.11
CA LEU A 109 12.84 11.36 7.23
C LEU A 109 13.00 10.64 5.90
N ASP A 110 11.95 9.92 5.48
CA ASP A 110 11.86 9.28 4.16
C ASP A 110 10.82 10.04 3.33
N VAL A 111 11.26 10.67 2.23
CA VAL A 111 10.40 11.52 1.40
C VAL A 111 10.51 11.16 -0.08
N VAL A 112 9.39 11.25 -0.80
CA VAL A 112 9.37 11.23 -2.27
C VAL A 112 9.30 12.67 -2.74
N VAL A 113 10.23 13.09 -3.59
CA VAL A 113 10.26 14.46 -4.12
C VAL A 113 9.15 14.59 -5.18
N PRO A 114 8.11 15.43 -4.98
CA PRO A 114 6.96 15.50 -5.88
C PRO A 114 7.31 16.19 -7.19
N ASP A 115 8.04 17.30 -7.10
CA ASP A 115 8.48 18.10 -8.25
C ASP A 115 9.99 18.24 -8.28
N THR A 116 10.56 18.34 -9.48
CA THR A 116 11.99 18.66 -9.62
C THR A 116 12.23 20.07 -9.09
N GLY A 117 12.97 20.21 -8.00
CA GLY A 117 13.06 21.48 -7.32
C GLY A 117 13.95 21.47 -6.08
N ARG A 118 13.81 22.53 -5.28
CA ARG A 118 14.60 22.74 -4.07
C ARG A 118 13.88 22.14 -2.86
N LEU A 119 14.49 21.14 -2.25
CA LEU A 119 14.18 20.63 -0.93
C LEU A 119 14.96 21.46 0.10
N VAL A 120 14.29 21.90 1.17
CA VAL A 120 14.91 22.60 2.30
C VAL A 120 14.89 21.68 3.51
N VAL A 121 16.06 21.37 4.07
CA VAL A 121 16.21 20.49 5.23
C VAL A 121 16.73 21.30 6.40
N ARG A 122 16.05 21.22 7.54
CA ARG A 122 16.47 21.85 8.80
C ARG A 122 16.89 20.79 9.78
N ALA A 123 18.09 20.93 10.30
CA ALA A 123 18.67 20.14 11.37
C ALA A 123 18.59 20.95 12.66
N GLN A 124 17.95 20.42 13.70
CA GLN A 124 17.83 21.09 15.00
C GLN A 124 17.81 20.08 16.15
N ALA A 125 17.90 20.57 17.38
CA ALA A 125 17.64 19.75 18.56
C ALA A 125 16.13 19.73 18.86
N PHE A 126 15.60 18.57 19.26
CA PHE A 126 14.23 18.40 19.71
C PHE A 126 13.93 19.32 20.91
N ARG A 127 14.85 19.36 21.87
CA ARG A 127 14.71 20.20 23.08
C ARG A 127 15.34 21.59 22.90
N PRO A 128 14.72 22.65 23.44
CA PRO A 128 15.31 23.98 23.41
C PRO A 128 16.64 24.09 24.15
N ALA A 129 17.54 24.92 23.61
CA ALA A 129 18.87 25.24 24.16
C ALA A 129 19.88 24.08 24.23
N GLU A 130 19.60 22.96 23.56
CA GLU A 130 20.60 21.91 23.31
C GLU A 130 21.45 22.29 22.08
N SER A 131 22.74 21.98 22.16
CA SER A 131 23.77 22.41 21.21
C SER A 131 24.86 21.36 21.14
N GLY A 132 25.49 21.18 19.99
CA GLY A 132 26.57 20.21 19.83
C GLY A 132 26.81 19.84 18.38
N ALA A 133 27.80 18.98 18.17
CA ALA A 133 28.10 18.44 16.85
C ALA A 133 27.03 17.42 16.42
N TYR A 134 26.70 17.42 15.14
CA TYR A 134 25.83 16.41 14.52
C TYR A 134 26.35 16.03 13.14
N THR A 135 25.87 14.90 12.63
CA THR A 135 26.03 14.53 11.23
C THR A 135 24.68 14.42 10.55
N ILE A 136 24.58 14.89 9.32
CA ILE A 136 23.41 14.72 8.46
C ILE A 136 23.82 14.01 7.17
N SER A 137 23.07 12.99 6.79
CA SER A 137 23.28 12.22 5.58
C SER A 137 22.01 12.15 4.76
N LEU A 138 22.16 12.29 3.43
CA LEU A 138 21.06 12.14 2.49
C LEU A 138 21.38 10.97 1.59
N VAL A 139 20.51 9.98 1.57
CA VAL A 139 20.70 8.74 0.80
C VAL A 139 19.48 8.58 -0.08
N SER A 140 19.65 8.37 -1.39
CA SER A 140 18.53 7.87 -2.19
C SER A 140 18.32 6.40 -1.86
N THR A 141 17.09 5.89 -1.90
CA THR A 141 16.84 4.46 -1.69
C THR A 141 17.59 3.60 -2.72
N GLU A 142 17.82 4.14 -3.91
CA GLU A 142 18.70 3.61 -4.97
C GLU A 142 20.18 3.54 -4.52
N SER A 143 20.64 4.49 -3.70
CA SER A 143 21.97 4.51 -3.09
C SER A 143 22.09 3.57 -1.89
N LEU A 144 21.00 3.19 -1.21
CA LEU A 144 21.00 2.10 -0.23
C LEU A 144 21.20 0.75 -0.91
N GLN A 145 20.64 0.58 -2.12
CA GLN A 145 20.91 -0.58 -2.98
C GLN A 145 22.35 -0.55 -3.52
N ALA A 146 22.89 0.61 -3.88
CA ALA A 146 24.29 0.78 -4.27
C ALA A 146 25.29 0.65 -3.09
N ALA A 147 24.90 0.98 -1.87
CA ALA A 147 25.69 0.76 -0.65
C ALA A 147 25.68 -0.72 -0.25
N ALA A 148 24.56 -1.42 -0.45
CA ALA A 148 24.49 -2.88 -0.37
C ALA A 148 25.35 -3.56 -1.46
N GLU A 149 25.60 -2.88 -2.59
CA GLU A 149 26.54 -3.31 -3.62
C GLU A 149 28.03 -3.13 -3.27
N ALA A 150 28.37 -2.34 -2.24
CA ALA A 150 29.74 -1.86 -2.01
C ALA A 150 30.55 -2.56 -0.91
N ALA A 151 29.99 -3.48 -0.12
CA ALA A 151 30.70 -4.01 1.07
C ALA A 151 31.45 -5.34 0.84
N THR A 152 30.93 -6.25 0.00
CA THR A 152 31.66 -7.44 -0.48
C THR A 152 31.19 -7.78 -1.89
N PRO A 153 32.08 -7.93 -2.90
CA PRO A 153 31.66 -8.33 -4.23
C PRO A 153 31.03 -9.74 -4.17
N PRO A 154 29.87 -9.96 -4.82
CA PRO A 154 29.22 -11.26 -4.77
C PRO A 154 30.11 -12.34 -5.37
N GLN A 155 30.05 -13.52 -4.76
CA GLN A 155 30.84 -14.67 -5.19
C GLN A 155 30.24 -15.27 -6.46
N VAL A 156 31.06 -15.54 -7.48
CA VAL A 156 30.55 -16.18 -8.70
C VAL A 156 30.06 -17.59 -8.40
N ILE A 157 28.83 -17.90 -8.79
CA ILE A 157 28.24 -19.24 -8.74
C ILE A 157 27.77 -19.63 -10.15
N THR A 158 27.87 -20.93 -10.46
CA THR A 158 27.33 -21.48 -11.71
C THR A 158 26.03 -22.21 -11.39
N ILE A 159 24.97 -21.93 -12.14
CA ILE A 159 23.70 -22.64 -11.99
C ILE A 159 23.93 -24.16 -12.20
N GLY A 160 23.46 -24.96 -11.25
CA GLY A 160 23.75 -26.39 -11.12
C GLY A 160 24.75 -26.74 -10.02
N GLN A 161 25.26 -25.75 -9.27
CA GLN A 161 26.17 -25.95 -8.15
C GLN A 161 25.47 -25.87 -6.79
N SER A 162 25.96 -26.65 -5.83
CA SER A 162 25.69 -26.43 -4.41
C SER A 162 26.89 -25.72 -3.77
N ARG A 163 26.59 -24.87 -2.79
CA ARG A 163 27.54 -24.02 -2.09
C ARG A 163 27.17 -23.95 -0.62
N GLU A 164 28.10 -24.36 0.24
CA GLU A 164 28.00 -24.13 1.68
C GLU A 164 28.49 -22.71 2.02
N GLY A 165 27.81 -22.08 2.96
CA GLY A 165 28.15 -20.77 3.51
C GLY A 165 27.78 -20.70 4.99
N ALA A 166 28.13 -19.60 5.64
CA ALA A 166 27.81 -19.38 7.04
C ALA A 166 27.56 -17.89 7.25
N LEU A 167 26.38 -17.53 7.72
CA LEU A 167 26.11 -16.16 8.15
C LEU A 167 26.80 -15.94 9.48
N SER A 168 27.73 -14.97 9.53
CA SER A 168 28.55 -14.72 10.71
C SER A 168 28.60 -13.24 11.07
N SER A 169 28.71 -12.97 12.37
CA SER A 169 28.92 -11.63 12.90
C SER A 169 30.31 -11.06 12.60
N ASP A 170 31.25 -11.91 12.18
CA ASP A 170 32.64 -11.58 11.88
C ASP A 170 32.93 -11.89 10.39
N GLY A 171 32.57 -10.99 9.48
CA GLY A 171 32.97 -11.10 8.07
C GLY A 171 31.90 -10.70 7.06
N ASP A 172 30.62 -10.77 7.43
CA ASP A 172 29.51 -10.52 6.52
C ASP A 172 28.95 -9.11 6.63
N SER A 173 28.46 -8.61 5.49
CA SER A 173 27.83 -7.30 5.42
C SER A 173 26.47 -7.35 6.10
N GLN A 174 26.17 -6.36 6.92
CA GLN A 174 24.88 -6.26 7.60
C GLN A 174 23.94 -5.31 6.85
N VAL A 175 22.77 -5.79 6.43
CA VAL A 175 21.70 -4.98 5.85
C VAL A 175 20.52 -4.98 6.81
N ALA A 176 20.15 -3.81 7.35
CA ALA A 176 19.04 -3.65 8.29
C ALA A 176 19.08 -4.64 9.49
N GLY A 177 20.28 -4.90 10.02
CA GLY A 177 20.48 -5.79 11.17
C GLY A 177 20.64 -7.29 10.84
N ARG A 178 20.68 -7.67 9.56
CA ARG A 178 20.82 -9.07 9.12
C ARG A 178 22.12 -9.29 8.35
N TYR A 179 22.80 -10.39 8.63
CA TYR A 179 24.00 -10.77 7.89
C TYR A 179 23.60 -11.33 6.53
N THR A 180 24.33 -10.97 5.47
CA THR A 180 23.97 -11.37 4.11
C THR A 180 25.19 -11.81 3.33
N ASP A 181 25.10 -13.03 2.80
CA ASP A 181 26.03 -13.55 1.81
C ASP A 181 25.45 -13.38 0.40
N ARG A 182 26.32 -13.11 -0.58
CA ARG A 182 25.87 -12.80 -1.96
C ARG A 182 26.61 -13.64 -3.00
N TYR A 183 25.85 -14.11 -3.98
CA TYR A 183 26.35 -14.85 -5.12
C TYR A 183 25.90 -14.21 -6.44
N GLU A 184 26.68 -14.33 -7.49
CA GLU A 184 26.34 -13.81 -8.82
C GLU A 184 26.43 -14.89 -9.90
N PHE A 185 25.54 -14.81 -10.88
CA PHE A 185 25.61 -15.62 -12.09
C PHE A 185 25.14 -14.81 -13.30
N SER A 186 25.56 -15.23 -14.50
CA SER A 186 25.04 -14.68 -15.75
C SER A 186 23.81 -15.50 -16.17
N GLY A 187 22.69 -14.82 -16.34
CA GLY A 187 21.44 -15.37 -16.81
C GLY A 187 21.14 -15.00 -18.27
N THR A 188 20.37 -15.84 -18.94
CA THR A 188 19.75 -15.51 -20.24
C THR A 188 18.24 -15.33 -20.05
N ARG A 189 17.61 -14.45 -20.83
CA ARG A 189 16.17 -14.26 -20.86
C ARG A 189 15.47 -15.60 -21.09
N GLY A 190 14.47 -15.90 -20.27
CA GLY A 190 13.73 -17.16 -20.30
C GLY A 190 14.44 -18.34 -19.64
N GLN A 191 15.68 -18.19 -19.15
CA GLN A 191 16.34 -19.25 -18.37
C GLN A 191 15.58 -19.47 -17.06
N ARG A 192 15.39 -20.74 -16.71
CA ARG A 192 14.74 -21.15 -15.46
C ARG A 192 15.79 -21.54 -14.42
N VAL A 193 15.66 -20.97 -13.23
CA VAL A 193 16.54 -21.24 -12.09
C VAL A 193 15.71 -21.74 -10.91
N ASP A 194 16.31 -22.68 -10.19
CA ASP A 194 15.78 -23.23 -8.94
C ASP A 194 16.83 -22.98 -7.86
N LEU A 195 16.52 -22.11 -6.92
CA LEU A 195 17.43 -21.66 -5.88
C LEU A 195 16.83 -22.08 -4.55
N ASN A 196 17.48 -23.01 -3.85
CA ASN A 196 17.05 -23.47 -2.53
C ASN A 196 18.15 -23.16 -1.51
N VAL A 197 17.76 -22.68 -0.34
CA VAL A 197 18.65 -22.53 0.82
C VAL A 197 18.06 -23.28 1.99
N SER A 198 18.86 -24.15 2.58
CA SER A 198 18.60 -24.74 3.89
C SER A 198 19.66 -24.31 4.89
N GLY A 199 19.27 -24.12 6.16
CA GLY A 199 20.20 -23.63 7.17
C GLY A 199 19.76 -23.91 8.61
N ASP A 200 20.65 -23.59 9.55
CA ASP A 200 20.40 -23.72 10.99
C ASP A 200 19.45 -22.64 11.57
N PHE A 201 18.96 -21.76 10.71
CA PHE A 201 18.14 -20.60 11.01
C PHE A 201 17.00 -20.49 9.99
N ASP A 202 16.05 -19.61 10.28
CA ASP A 202 14.97 -19.25 9.35
C ASP A 202 15.53 -18.47 8.15
N THR A 203 15.60 -19.12 7.00
CA THR A 203 16.35 -18.63 5.83
C THR A 203 15.51 -17.71 4.97
N MET A 204 16.15 -16.77 4.27
CA MET A 204 15.49 -15.85 3.35
C MET A 204 16.37 -15.64 2.12
N LEU A 205 15.78 -15.85 0.96
CA LEU A 205 16.41 -15.68 -0.35
C LEU A 205 15.94 -14.41 -1.03
N THR A 206 16.84 -13.71 -1.71
CA THR A 206 16.48 -12.66 -2.67
C THR A 206 17.25 -12.85 -3.98
N LEU A 207 16.56 -12.84 -5.12
CA LEU A 207 17.13 -12.86 -6.45
C LEU A 207 16.88 -11.50 -7.12
N SER A 208 17.93 -10.79 -7.51
CA SER A 208 17.84 -9.51 -8.23
C SER A 208 18.53 -9.55 -9.59
N GLY A 209 18.06 -8.76 -10.55
CA GLY A 209 18.56 -8.76 -11.92
C GLY A 209 18.30 -7.45 -12.69
N PRO A 210 18.50 -7.43 -14.02
CA PRO A 210 18.32 -6.25 -14.85
C PRO A 210 16.87 -5.71 -14.82
N GLY A 211 16.70 -4.39 -15.02
CA GLY A 211 15.38 -3.78 -15.19
C GLY A 211 14.54 -3.73 -13.91
N SER A 212 15.17 -3.51 -12.76
CA SER A 212 14.53 -3.51 -11.43
C SER A 212 13.93 -4.85 -10.99
N TYR A 213 14.25 -5.95 -11.68
CA TYR A 213 13.80 -7.28 -11.31
C TYR A 213 14.33 -7.68 -9.92
N SER A 214 13.42 -8.04 -9.01
CA SER A 214 13.75 -8.60 -7.70
C SER A 214 12.64 -9.50 -7.21
N VAL A 215 13.00 -10.69 -6.71
CA VAL A 215 12.07 -11.64 -6.08
C VAL A 215 12.66 -12.07 -4.75
N ARG A 216 11.83 -12.24 -3.73
CA ARG A 216 12.24 -12.65 -2.39
C ARG A 216 11.31 -13.74 -1.87
N ASN A 217 11.85 -14.68 -1.11
CA ASN A 217 11.06 -15.71 -0.44
C ASN A 217 11.81 -16.25 0.79
N ASP A 218 11.08 -16.50 1.86
CA ASP A 218 11.52 -17.12 3.12
C ASP A 218 11.07 -18.57 3.28
N ASP A 219 10.04 -19.03 2.58
CA ASP A 219 9.46 -20.36 2.83
C ASP A 219 9.59 -21.32 1.62
N ASP A 220 10.05 -22.55 1.83
CA ASP A 220 9.96 -23.63 0.85
C ASP A 220 8.62 -24.36 0.99
N THR A 221 7.62 -23.86 0.26
CA THR A 221 6.27 -24.44 0.20
C THR A 221 6.19 -25.77 -0.54
N THR A 222 7.29 -26.23 -1.14
CA THR A 222 7.36 -27.54 -1.83
C THR A 222 7.74 -28.68 -0.89
N ALA A 223 8.16 -28.36 0.34
CA ALA A 223 8.36 -29.35 1.38
C ALA A 223 7.01 -29.89 1.86
N GLY A 224 6.85 -31.20 1.92
CA GLY A 224 5.61 -31.85 2.39
C GLY A 224 5.31 -31.65 3.89
N GLU A 225 6.15 -30.89 4.60
CA GLU A 225 6.03 -30.51 6.01
C GLU A 225 6.58 -29.08 6.18
N PRO A 226 6.12 -28.28 7.17
CA PRO A 226 6.65 -26.95 7.41
C PRO A 226 8.17 -26.97 7.65
N THR A 227 8.92 -26.16 6.91
CA THR A 227 10.38 -26.00 7.07
C THR A 227 10.73 -24.54 7.33
N LEU A 228 11.99 -24.28 7.69
CA LEU A 228 12.58 -22.95 7.83
C LEU A 228 13.49 -22.61 6.62
N ASP A 229 13.39 -23.44 5.58
CA ASP A 229 14.20 -23.35 4.36
C ASP A 229 13.48 -22.44 3.37
N SER A 230 14.22 -21.79 2.48
CA SER A 230 13.69 -20.86 1.48
C SER A 230 13.98 -21.35 0.07
N ARG A 231 13.03 -21.12 -0.86
CA ARG A 231 13.21 -21.54 -2.27
C ARG A 231 12.66 -20.52 -3.25
N ILE A 232 13.44 -20.14 -4.27
CA ILE A 232 12.99 -19.32 -5.39
C ILE A 232 13.03 -20.14 -6.68
N LEU A 233 11.86 -20.29 -7.30
CA LEU A 233 11.70 -20.77 -8.68
C LEU A 233 11.44 -19.55 -9.57
N ALA A 234 12.34 -19.26 -10.51
CA ALA A 234 12.27 -18.02 -11.28
C ALA A 234 12.59 -18.23 -12.78
N THR A 235 11.86 -17.50 -13.63
CA THR A 235 12.20 -17.30 -15.05
C THR A 235 12.83 -15.92 -15.22
N LEU A 236 14.05 -15.87 -15.75
CA LEU A 236 14.82 -14.64 -15.84
C LEU A 236 14.24 -13.71 -16.93
N PRO A 237 13.87 -12.45 -16.62
CA PRO A 237 13.18 -11.57 -17.58
C PRO A 237 14.08 -11.00 -18.69
N ALA A 238 15.40 -11.03 -18.51
CA ALA A 238 16.36 -10.43 -19.42
C ALA A 238 17.69 -11.19 -19.44
N ASP A 239 18.46 -11.01 -20.51
CA ASP A 239 19.87 -11.38 -20.49
C ASP A 239 20.61 -10.45 -19.53
N GLY A 240 21.48 -10.99 -18.69
CA GLY A 240 22.32 -10.15 -17.85
C GLY A 240 22.81 -10.82 -16.58
N ARG A 241 23.30 -9.99 -15.67
CA ARG A 241 23.83 -10.42 -14.39
C ARG A 241 22.72 -10.49 -13.35
N TYR A 242 22.66 -11.60 -12.63
CA TYR A 242 21.75 -11.82 -11.53
C TYR A 242 22.54 -12.01 -10.23
N VAL A 243 21.96 -11.57 -9.12
CA VAL A 243 22.55 -11.66 -7.79
C VAL A 243 21.57 -12.38 -6.85
N ILE A 244 22.07 -13.41 -6.19
CA ILE A 244 21.40 -14.15 -5.12
C ILE A 244 21.91 -13.59 -3.80
N ALA A 245 21.03 -13.19 -2.90
CA ALA A 245 21.35 -12.83 -1.53
C ALA A 245 20.72 -13.86 -0.59
N VAL A 246 21.54 -14.44 0.29
CA VAL A 246 21.14 -15.35 1.36
C VAL A 246 21.23 -14.60 2.67
N THR A 247 20.13 -14.55 3.41
CA THR A 247 20.05 -13.88 4.73
C THR A 247 19.15 -14.69 5.66
N SER A 248 19.12 -14.35 6.94
CA SER A 248 18.10 -14.84 7.89
C SER A 248 16.82 -14.00 7.86
N TYR A 249 15.67 -14.61 8.17
CA TYR A 249 14.40 -13.91 8.40
C TYR A 249 14.47 -13.04 9.67
N GLY A 250 14.91 -13.63 10.79
CA GLY A 250 15.18 -12.95 12.05
C GLY A 250 16.45 -12.08 12.01
N ARG A 251 16.49 -11.02 12.84
CA ARG A 251 17.64 -10.10 12.88
C ARG A 251 18.78 -10.68 13.71
N GLY A 252 20.00 -10.59 13.20
CA GLY A 252 21.21 -11.02 13.91
C GLY A 252 21.41 -12.53 13.98
N ASP A 253 20.52 -13.32 13.37
CA ASP A 253 20.69 -14.77 13.30
C ASP A 253 21.89 -15.12 12.43
N THR A 254 22.66 -16.08 12.93
CA THR A 254 23.89 -16.59 12.33
C THR A 254 23.82 -18.10 12.33
N GLY A 255 24.44 -18.73 11.34
CA GLY A 255 24.47 -20.18 11.26
C GLY A 255 24.96 -20.63 9.90
N ASP A 256 25.22 -21.93 9.80
CA ASP A 256 25.63 -22.54 8.55
C ASP A 256 24.40 -22.69 7.64
N TYR A 257 24.62 -22.59 6.33
CA TYR A 257 23.60 -22.83 5.32
C TYR A 257 24.19 -23.50 4.08
N ALA A 258 23.32 -24.14 3.30
CA ALA A 258 23.62 -24.71 2.00
C ALA A 258 22.72 -24.08 0.93
N LEU A 259 23.33 -23.32 0.02
CA LEU A 259 22.69 -22.83 -1.20
C LEU A 259 22.83 -23.89 -2.30
N ILE A 260 21.71 -24.37 -2.82
CA ILE A 260 21.66 -25.24 -3.99
C ILE A 260 21.09 -24.43 -5.14
N THR A 261 21.90 -24.25 -6.19
CA THR A 261 21.46 -23.67 -7.46
C THR A 261 21.27 -24.81 -8.44
N GLY A 262 20.03 -25.06 -8.84
CA GLY A 262 19.68 -25.98 -9.89
C GLY A 262 19.42 -25.23 -11.19
N LEU A 263 19.80 -25.84 -12.31
CA LEU A 263 18.97 -25.64 -13.49
C LEU A 263 17.71 -26.45 -13.21
N ASN A 264 16.54 -25.84 -13.36
CA ASN A 264 15.32 -26.61 -13.41
C ASN A 264 15.34 -27.43 -14.73
N ARG A 265 16.02 -28.59 -14.67
CA ARG A 265 16.27 -29.55 -15.76
C ARG A 265 15.27 -30.70 -15.70
N SER A 266 14.25 -30.60 -14.87
CA SER A 266 13.19 -31.59 -14.89
C SER A 266 12.59 -31.58 -16.29
N GLN A 267 12.77 -32.69 -17.01
CA GLN A 267 11.93 -32.99 -18.14
C GLN A 267 10.55 -33.26 -17.55
N ILE A 268 9.71 -32.21 -17.60
CA ILE A 268 8.27 -32.16 -17.37
C ILE A 268 7.84 -31.70 -15.95
N ALA A 269 7.01 -30.64 -16.01
CA ALA A 269 6.03 -30.09 -15.07
C ALA A 269 6.52 -29.42 -13.77
N ASP A 270 6.77 -28.11 -13.86
CA ASP A 270 5.98 -27.06 -13.18
C ASP A 270 5.76 -26.02 -14.30
N THR A 271 4.55 -26.05 -14.84
CA THR A 271 4.12 -25.55 -16.17
C THR A 271 4.92 -24.37 -16.72
N GLU A 272 5.80 -24.62 -17.71
CA GLU A 272 5.77 -23.75 -18.88
C GLU A 272 4.36 -23.88 -19.45
N PHE A 273 3.53 -22.89 -19.19
CA PHE A 273 2.64 -22.40 -20.22
C PHE A 273 3.55 -21.89 -21.34
N ILE A 274 3.89 -22.79 -22.27
CA ILE A 274 4.39 -22.33 -23.56
C ILE A 274 3.17 -21.69 -24.23
N ASP A 275 3.24 -20.40 -24.54
CA ASP A 275 2.29 -19.72 -25.44
C ASP A 275 2.19 -20.41 -26.83
N ALA A 276 3.02 -21.41 -27.12
CA ALA A 276 3.12 -22.06 -28.41
C ALA A 276 1.97 -23.05 -28.71
N ASP A 277 1.29 -23.59 -27.68
CA ASP A 277 0.23 -24.61 -27.86
C ASP A 277 -1.15 -24.16 -27.35
N ALA A 278 -1.28 -22.91 -26.88
CA ALA A 278 -2.57 -22.37 -26.44
C ALA A 278 -3.47 -22.09 -27.66
N ALA A 279 -4.63 -22.75 -27.72
CA ALA A 279 -5.57 -22.54 -28.82
C ALA A 279 -6.15 -21.10 -28.77
N PRO A 280 -6.14 -20.34 -29.88
CA PRO A 280 -6.66 -18.98 -29.86
C PRO A 280 -8.17 -18.98 -29.65
N LEU A 281 -8.62 -18.22 -28.65
CA LEU A 281 -10.02 -18.00 -28.31
C LEU A 281 -10.38 -16.54 -28.62
N ALA A 282 -11.39 -16.35 -29.48
CA ALA A 282 -11.86 -15.02 -29.86
C ALA A 282 -12.99 -14.56 -28.93
N PHE A 283 -13.06 -13.26 -28.68
CA PHE A 283 -14.18 -12.64 -27.97
C PHE A 283 -15.54 -12.97 -28.61
N GLY A 284 -16.55 -13.19 -27.78
CA GLY A 284 -17.90 -13.58 -28.17
C GLY A 284 -18.02 -15.05 -28.59
N ARG A 285 -17.02 -15.88 -28.27
CA ARG A 285 -17.05 -17.33 -28.54
C ARG A 285 -17.27 -18.12 -27.27
N THR A 286 -18.16 -19.09 -27.37
CA THR A 286 -18.27 -20.21 -26.44
C THR A 286 -17.75 -21.46 -27.15
N LEU A 287 -16.83 -22.14 -26.49
CA LEU A 287 -16.26 -23.42 -26.88
C LEU A 287 -16.85 -24.52 -25.99
N THR A 288 -16.97 -25.72 -26.54
CA THR A 288 -17.17 -26.94 -25.76
C THR A 288 -16.00 -27.88 -26.02
N SER A 289 -15.35 -28.35 -24.95
CA SER A 289 -14.24 -29.32 -25.00
C SER A 289 -14.38 -30.36 -23.89
N GLU A 290 -13.39 -31.23 -23.73
CA GLU A 290 -13.40 -32.34 -22.76
C GLU A 290 -12.00 -32.52 -22.15
N LEU A 291 -11.92 -32.48 -20.83
CA LEU A 291 -10.71 -32.90 -20.10
C LEU A 291 -10.61 -34.43 -20.14
N GLY A 292 -9.64 -34.93 -20.89
CA GLY A 292 -9.35 -36.33 -21.10
C GLY A 292 -8.07 -36.80 -20.43
N LYS A 293 -7.91 -38.12 -20.28
CA LYS A 293 -6.73 -38.72 -19.64
C LYS A 293 -5.43 -38.59 -20.44
N ASP A 294 -5.58 -38.26 -21.71
CA ASP A 294 -4.46 -38.06 -22.63
C ASP A 294 -4.03 -36.57 -22.69
N ASP A 295 -4.73 -35.70 -21.96
CA ASP A 295 -4.38 -34.28 -21.84
C ASP A 295 -3.19 -34.07 -20.92
N ASP A 296 -2.57 -32.90 -21.05
CA ASP A 296 -1.53 -32.46 -20.13
C ASP A 296 -2.08 -32.37 -18.70
N THR A 297 -1.20 -32.53 -17.71
CA THR A 297 -1.59 -32.48 -16.30
C THR A 297 -0.84 -31.39 -15.53
N LEU A 298 -1.51 -30.82 -14.53
CA LEU A 298 -0.86 -30.07 -13.45
C LEU A 298 -0.05 -31.02 -12.55
N ASN A 299 0.85 -30.47 -11.74
CA ASN A 299 1.65 -31.26 -10.80
C ASN A 299 0.85 -31.94 -9.71
N SER A 300 -0.28 -31.32 -9.34
CA SER A 300 -1.27 -31.86 -8.41
C SER A 300 -2.10 -33.00 -9.03
N GLY A 301 -2.09 -33.18 -10.36
CA GLY A 301 -2.65 -34.33 -11.06
C GLY A 301 -3.96 -34.07 -11.81
N GLU A 302 -4.42 -32.82 -11.88
CA GLU A 302 -5.57 -32.36 -12.67
C GLU A 302 -5.19 -32.34 -14.16
N TYR A 303 -6.14 -32.69 -15.05
CA TYR A 303 -5.94 -32.52 -16.49
C TYR A 303 -6.21 -31.07 -16.89
N LEU A 304 -5.54 -30.57 -17.94
CA LEU A 304 -5.68 -29.19 -18.37
C LEU A 304 -5.71 -29.02 -19.89
N GLU A 305 -6.45 -28.01 -20.33
CA GLU A 305 -6.37 -27.45 -21.68
C GLU A 305 -6.00 -25.95 -21.64
N ARG A 306 -5.33 -25.46 -22.69
CA ARG A 306 -4.82 -24.07 -22.77
C ARG A 306 -5.46 -23.29 -23.92
N TYR A 307 -5.84 -22.06 -23.63
CA TYR A 307 -6.38 -21.12 -24.60
C TYR A 307 -5.67 -19.77 -24.49
N SER A 308 -5.66 -18.98 -25.56
CA SER A 308 -5.06 -17.65 -25.55
C SER A 308 -5.96 -16.60 -26.18
N PHE A 309 -5.91 -15.37 -25.67
CA PHE A 309 -6.53 -14.22 -26.31
C PHE A 309 -5.62 -13.00 -26.21
N THR A 310 -5.76 -12.07 -27.14
CA THR A 310 -5.06 -10.77 -27.08
C THR A 310 -5.97 -9.75 -26.43
N GLY A 311 -5.55 -9.24 -25.27
CA GLY A 311 -6.22 -8.20 -24.51
C GLY A 311 -5.56 -6.83 -24.72
N ARG A 312 -6.30 -5.78 -24.36
CA ARG A 312 -5.79 -4.41 -24.24
C ARG A 312 -5.96 -3.95 -22.80
N ARG A 313 -4.99 -3.19 -22.26
CA ARG A 313 -5.13 -2.52 -20.96
C ARG A 313 -6.40 -1.67 -20.95
N GLY A 314 -7.18 -1.76 -19.89
CA GLY A 314 -8.48 -1.12 -19.74
C GLY A 314 -9.64 -1.86 -20.43
N GLN A 315 -9.39 -3.01 -21.08
CA GLN A 315 -10.45 -3.81 -21.70
C GLN A 315 -11.16 -4.65 -20.63
N PRO A 316 -12.50 -4.60 -20.55
CA PRO A 316 -13.25 -5.51 -19.69
C PRO A 316 -13.33 -6.90 -20.30
N VAL A 317 -13.10 -7.92 -19.49
CA VAL A 317 -13.12 -9.32 -19.94
C VAL A 317 -13.88 -10.18 -18.96
N THR A 318 -14.76 -11.03 -19.50
CA THR A 318 -15.36 -12.13 -18.75
C THR A 318 -14.95 -13.46 -19.38
N VAL A 319 -14.45 -14.37 -18.54
CA VAL A 319 -14.15 -15.77 -18.88
C VAL A 319 -15.02 -16.65 -17.99
N ASP A 320 -15.99 -17.33 -18.58
CA ASP A 320 -16.83 -18.31 -17.87
C ASP A 320 -16.37 -19.73 -18.24
N LEU A 321 -16.04 -20.53 -17.22
CA LEU A 321 -15.75 -21.96 -17.34
C LEU A 321 -16.84 -22.73 -16.59
N SER A 322 -17.49 -23.67 -17.26
CA SER A 322 -18.59 -24.44 -16.67
C SER A 322 -18.53 -25.92 -17.00
N SER A 323 -18.89 -26.77 -16.03
CA SER A 323 -19.05 -28.21 -16.22
C SER A 323 -20.15 -28.76 -15.31
N ASP A 324 -20.94 -29.69 -15.83
CA ASP A 324 -21.85 -30.51 -15.02
C ASP A 324 -21.18 -31.81 -14.53
N GLU A 325 -19.95 -32.08 -14.97
CA GLU A 325 -19.26 -33.37 -14.81
C GLU A 325 -18.10 -33.30 -13.79
N PHE A 326 -17.55 -32.09 -13.54
CA PHE A 326 -16.51 -31.86 -12.53
C PHE A 326 -16.61 -30.43 -11.97
N ASP A 327 -15.96 -30.23 -10.83
CA ASP A 327 -15.79 -28.91 -10.19
C ASP A 327 -14.69 -28.14 -10.91
N THR A 328 -15.02 -27.01 -11.53
CA THR A 328 -14.11 -26.33 -12.46
C THR A 328 -13.09 -25.48 -11.72
N TYR A 329 -11.88 -25.40 -12.27
CA TYR A 329 -10.84 -24.48 -11.81
C TYR A 329 -10.23 -23.78 -13.03
N LEU A 330 -10.08 -22.47 -12.94
CA LEU A 330 -9.63 -21.61 -14.02
C LEU A 330 -8.35 -20.90 -13.60
N ILE A 331 -7.32 -20.96 -14.45
CA ILE A 331 -6.08 -20.20 -14.25
C ILE A 331 -5.93 -19.20 -15.39
N LEU A 332 -5.76 -17.92 -15.07
CA LEU A 332 -5.47 -16.87 -16.03
C LEU A 332 -4.03 -16.38 -15.83
N ARG A 333 -3.28 -16.26 -16.93
CA ARG A 333 -1.93 -15.70 -16.92
C ARG A 333 -1.87 -14.38 -17.68
N THR A 334 -1.25 -13.37 -17.07
CA THR A 334 -1.07 -12.03 -17.66
C THR A 334 0.11 -12.00 -18.64
N PRO A 335 0.22 -10.97 -19.50
CA PRO A 335 1.37 -10.79 -20.39
C PRO A 335 2.71 -10.64 -19.65
N SER A 336 2.73 -10.05 -18.45
CA SER A 336 3.90 -9.95 -17.57
C SER A 336 4.25 -11.27 -16.88
N GLY A 337 3.32 -12.23 -16.87
CA GLY A 337 3.51 -13.59 -16.41
C GLY A 337 2.94 -13.88 -15.02
N GLU A 338 2.22 -12.94 -14.41
CA GLU A 338 1.42 -13.15 -13.20
C GLU A 338 0.35 -14.22 -13.44
N GLN A 339 0.07 -15.03 -12.43
CA GLN A 339 -0.96 -16.06 -12.44
C GLN A 339 -2.10 -15.66 -11.49
N ILE A 340 -3.33 -15.80 -11.96
CA ILE A 340 -4.56 -15.57 -11.22
C ILE A 340 -5.36 -16.86 -11.24
N ASP A 341 -5.65 -17.40 -10.08
CA ASP A 341 -6.39 -18.64 -9.92
C ASP A 341 -7.84 -18.37 -9.48
N ILE A 342 -8.80 -19.03 -10.12
CA ILE A 342 -10.24 -18.81 -9.94
C ILE A 342 -10.95 -20.17 -9.82
N ASP A 343 -11.62 -20.39 -8.71
CA ASP A 343 -12.30 -21.66 -8.39
C ASP A 343 -13.81 -21.56 -8.60
N ASP A 344 -14.57 -21.15 -7.58
CA ASP A 344 -16.04 -21.11 -7.58
C ASP A 344 -16.60 -19.68 -7.56
N THR A 345 -17.87 -19.55 -7.97
CA THR A 345 -18.62 -18.30 -7.86
C THR A 345 -19.98 -18.51 -7.21
N GLY A 346 -20.14 -17.98 -5.99
CA GLY A 346 -21.39 -18.07 -5.23
C GLY A 346 -21.71 -19.52 -4.83
N GLU A 347 -22.94 -19.98 -5.10
CA GLU A 347 -23.37 -21.36 -4.80
C GLU A 347 -23.05 -22.37 -5.94
N SER A 348 -22.31 -21.96 -6.96
CA SER A 348 -22.01 -22.75 -8.16
C SER A 348 -20.56 -23.25 -8.18
N LEU A 349 -20.36 -24.52 -8.56
CA LEU A 349 -19.06 -25.16 -8.82
C LEU A 349 -18.42 -24.74 -10.16
N ASN A 350 -18.75 -23.53 -10.63
CA ASN A 350 -18.29 -23.01 -11.92
C ASN A 350 -17.40 -21.78 -11.71
N SER A 351 -16.30 -21.72 -12.44
CA SER A 351 -15.33 -20.63 -12.37
C SER A 351 -15.70 -19.49 -13.30
N ARG A 352 -15.61 -18.26 -12.81
CA ARG A 352 -15.80 -17.05 -13.61
C ARG A 352 -14.77 -16.00 -13.25
N PHE A 353 -13.98 -15.59 -14.24
CA PHE A 353 -13.14 -14.41 -14.16
C PHE A 353 -13.88 -13.22 -14.78
N GLU A 354 -13.99 -12.10 -14.08
CA GLU A 354 -14.57 -10.86 -14.58
C GLU A 354 -13.78 -9.67 -14.03
N ARG A 355 -12.91 -9.07 -14.85
CA ARG A 355 -12.09 -7.91 -14.48
C ARG A 355 -11.78 -7.01 -15.68
N VAL A 356 -11.19 -5.86 -15.39
CA VAL A 356 -10.56 -4.96 -16.37
C VAL A 356 -9.10 -5.36 -16.51
N LEU A 357 -8.63 -5.57 -17.73
CA LEU A 357 -7.25 -5.97 -17.98
C LEU A 357 -6.26 -4.84 -17.63
N GLU A 358 -5.19 -5.16 -16.91
CA GLU A 358 -4.18 -4.19 -16.48
C GLU A 358 -3.03 -4.03 -17.50
N GLU A 359 -2.97 -4.90 -18.51
CA GLU A 359 -1.85 -4.98 -19.45
C GLU A 359 -2.33 -5.14 -20.91
N ASP A 360 -1.56 -4.56 -21.84
CA ASP A 360 -1.65 -4.92 -23.25
C ASP A 360 -0.87 -6.22 -23.49
N GLY A 361 -1.47 -7.19 -24.18
CA GLY A 361 -0.71 -8.37 -24.60
C GLY A 361 -1.54 -9.64 -24.74
N VAL A 362 -0.84 -10.76 -24.73
CA VAL A 362 -1.44 -12.09 -24.81
C VAL A 362 -1.68 -12.60 -23.40
N TYR A 363 -2.93 -12.96 -23.12
CA TYR A 363 -3.36 -13.64 -21.92
C TYR A 363 -3.53 -15.12 -22.22
N THR A 364 -3.17 -15.98 -21.26
CA THR A 364 -3.33 -17.44 -21.36
C THR A 364 -4.40 -17.89 -20.36
N ILE A 365 -5.38 -18.65 -20.82
CA ILE A 365 -6.41 -19.29 -20.01
C ILE A 365 -6.07 -20.77 -19.89
N VAL A 366 -6.22 -21.32 -18.70
CA VAL A 366 -6.10 -22.75 -18.41
C VAL A 366 -7.44 -23.23 -17.87
N ALA A 367 -8.07 -24.13 -18.60
CA ALA A 367 -9.26 -24.82 -18.12
C ALA A 367 -8.81 -26.12 -17.45
N THR A 368 -9.12 -26.28 -16.16
CA THR A 368 -8.79 -27.48 -15.38
C THR A 368 -9.90 -27.76 -14.36
N SER A 369 -9.69 -28.75 -13.50
CA SER A 369 -10.64 -29.18 -12.47
C SER A 369 -10.07 -28.91 -11.08
N TYR A 370 -10.91 -28.64 -10.07
CA TYR A 370 -10.45 -28.47 -8.70
C TYR A 370 -9.80 -29.76 -8.13
N ALA A 371 -10.36 -30.92 -8.47
CA ALA A 371 -9.87 -32.20 -8.00
C ALA A 371 -8.94 -32.89 -9.02
N PRO A 372 -7.88 -33.58 -8.57
CA PRO A 372 -6.98 -34.28 -9.47
C PRO A 372 -7.66 -35.45 -10.18
N ALA A 373 -7.20 -35.75 -11.40
CA ALA A 373 -7.69 -36.80 -12.26
C ALA A 373 -9.19 -36.73 -12.65
N ALA A 374 -9.86 -35.61 -12.42
CA ALA A 374 -11.24 -35.40 -12.87
C ALA A 374 -11.28 -35.20 -14.40
N THR A 375 -12.18 -35.92 -15.06
CA THR A 375 -12.37 -35.88 -16.53
C THR A 375 -13.81 -35.58 -16.84
N GLY A 376 -14.09 -34.85 -17.91
CA GLY A 376 -15.44 -34.58 -18.34
C GLY A 376 -15.52 -33.41 -19.30
N ARG A 377 -16.71 -33.16 -19.83
CA ARG A 377 -16.94 -32.05 -20.75
C ARG A 377 -17.07 -30.73 -20.01
N PHE A 378 -16.58 -29.66 -20.64
CA PHE A 378 -16.74 -28.30 -20.15
C PHE A 378 -17.10 -27.35 -21.28
N GLN A 379 -17.67 -26.20 -20.90
CA GLN A 379 -17.86 -25.05 -21.78
C GLN A 379 -16.99 -23.90 -21.29
N LEU A 380 -16.23 -23.31 -22.21
CA LEU A 380 -15.41 -22.12 -21.96
C LEU A 380 -15.93 -20.98 -22.84
N ALA A 381 -16.37 -19.90 -22.23
CA ALA A 381 -16.82 -18.70 -22.94
C ALA A 381 -15.90 -17.53 -22.66
N LEU A 382 -15.43 -16.87 -23.73
CA LEU A 382 -14.75 -15.59 -23.66
C LEU A 382 -15.67 -14.54 -24.26
N SER A 383 -16.04 -13.55 -23.45
CA SER A 383 -16.81 -12.40 -23.89
C SER A 383 -16.08 -11.12 -23.56
N GLU A 384 -16.30 -10.07 -24.37
CA GLU A 384 -16.02 -8.73 -23.85
C GLU A 384 -16.89 -8.61 -22.62
N GLY A 385 -16.23 -8.44 -21.47
CA GLY A 385 -16.96 -8.33 -20.23
C GLY A 385 -18.00 -7.24 -20.43
N THR A 386 -19.20 -7.47 -19.93
CA THR A 386 -20.04 -6.34 -19.58
C THR A 386 -19.31 -5.66 -18.44
N SER A 387 -18.33 -4.81 -18.76
CA SER A 387 -17.83 -3.94 -17.73
C SER A 387 -19.04 -3.24 -17.16
N ARG A 388 -19.24 -3.43 -15.87
CA ARG A 388 -19.89 -2.42 -15.07
C ARG A 388 -18.91 -1.29 -14.72
N ILE A 389 -17.77 -1.15 -15.44
CA ILE A 389 -17.43 0.18 -15.95
C ILE A 389 -18.56 0.50 -16.94
N PRO A 390 -19.62 1.25 -16.59
CA PRO A 390 -20.50 1.77 -17.62
C PRO A 390 -19.58 2.39 -18.66
N ALA A 391 -19.91 2.30 -19.95
CA ALA A 391 -19.16 2.95 -21.05
C ALA A 391 -18.87 4.46 -20.83
N ASN A 392 -19.38 4.97 -19.72
CA ASN A 392 -19.43 6.27 -19.12
C ASN A 392 -18.69 6.34 -17.75
N ALA A 393 -17.68 5.54 -17.37
CA ALA A 393 -16.92 5.84 -16.12
C ALA A 393 -16.39 7.29 -16.11
N ARG A 394 -15.94 7.77 -17.28
CA ARG A 394 -15.62 9.19 -17.56
C ARG A 394 -16.83 10.14 -17.59
N GLN A 395 -18.05 9.63 -17.55
CA GLN A 395 -19.30 10.40 -17.49
C GLN A 395 -20.12 10.08 -16.23
N ARG A 396 -19.63 9.27 -15.28
CA ARG A 396 -20.27 9.08 -13.98
C ARG A 396 -20.24 10.42 -13.29
N GLN A 397 -21.38 10.85 -12.82
CA GLN A 397 -21.50 12.10 -12.10
C GLN A 397 -21.85 11.81 -10.65
N VAL A 398 -21.36 12.67 -9.77
CA VAL A 398 -21.59 12.58 -8.34
C VAL A 398 -22.75 13.50 -8.00
N PHE A 399 -23.84 12.89 -7.52
CA PHE A 399 -24.93 13.58 -6.84
C PHE A 399 -24.66 13.52 -5.34
N ALA A 400 -24.07 14.59 -4.80
CA ALA A 400 -23.65 14.63 -3.41
C ALA A 400 -24.66 15.35 -2.51
N ILE A 401 -24.79 14.86 -1.29
CA ILE A 401 -25.26 15.62 -0.14
C ILE A 401 -24.12 15.62 0.85
N SER A 402 -23.45 16.76 0.99
CA SER A 402 -22.34 16.94 1.91
C SER A 402 -22.80 17.77 3.10
N VAL A 403 -22.71 17.22 4.29
CA VAL A 403 -23.20 17.83 5.54
C VAL A 403 -22.03 17.97 6.50
N GLY A 404 -21.81 19.18 7.02
CA GLY A 404 -20.74 19.45 7.99
C GLY A 404 -21.20 20.45 9.05
N ILE A 405 -21.14 20.07 10.33
CA ILE A 405 -21.71 20.87 11.41
C ILE A 405 -20.65 21.11 12.47
N ALA A 406 -20.09 22.32 12.49
CA ALA A 406 -19.14 22.76 13.51
C ALA A 406 -19.83 23.62 14.57
N ASP A 407 -20.75 24.50 14.16
CA ASP A 407 -21.52 25.38 15.03
C ASP A 407 -22.97 24.89 15.15
N TYR A 408 -23.33 24.43 16.34
CA TYR A 408 -24.65 23.90 16.69
C TYR A 408 -25.58 24.95 17.32
N GLY A 409 -25.19 26.23 17.31
CA GLY A 409 -26.04 27.34 17.77
C GLY A 409 -26.45 27.25 19.24
N GLY A 410 -25.73 26.47 20.04
CA GLY A 410 -26.04 26.20 21.45
C GLY A 410 -27.02 25.06 21.72
N ASN A 411 -27.43 24.30 20.69
CA ASN A 411 -28.25 23.09 20.86
C ASN A 411 -27.42 21.89 21.39
N THR A 412 -26.15 21.82 21.01
CA THR A 412 -25.13 20.93 21.58
C THR A 412 -23.76 21.61 21.55
N SER A 413 -22.70 20.92 21.97
CA SER A 413 -21.32 21.43 21.95
C SER A 413 -20.82 21.61 20.52
N ASP A 414 -20.15 22.73 20.25
CA ASP A 414 -19.54 23.00 18.96
C ASP A 414 -18.30 22.09 18.71
N LEU A 415 -18.11 21.72 17.45
CA LEU A 415 -16.94 21.00 16.94
C LEU A 415 -16.03 21.95 16.17
N THR A 416 -14.87 21.46 15.74
CA THR A 416 -13.95 22.25 14.91
C THR A 416 -13.73 21.53 13.58
N TYR A 417 -13.75 22.28 12.48
CA TYR A 417 -13.40 21.85 11.11
C TYR A 417 -14.37 20.89 10.39
N THR A 418 -15.41 20.36 11.03
CA THR A 418 -16.39 19.45 10.39
C THR A 418 -17.16 20.12 9.24
N ASP A 419 -17.51 21.41 9.37
CA ASP A 419 -18.08 22.22 8.29
C ASP A 419 -17.10 22.41 7.11
N THR A 420 -15.82 22.55 7.44
CA THR A 420 -14.72 22.71 6.51
C THR A 420 -14.44 21.40 5.76
N ASP A 421 -14.57 20.24 6.41
CA ASP A 421 -14.40 18.93 5.79
C ASP A 421 -15.47 18.70 4.70
N ALA A 422 -16.73 18.96 5.03
CA ALA A 422 -17.83 18.89 4.07
C ALA A 422 -17.60 19.84 2.89
N ALA A 423 -17.24 21.10 3.15
CA ALA A 423 -16.96 22.07 2.11
C ALA A 423 -15.78 21.68 1.21
N LYS A 424 -14.68 21.19 1.79
CA LYS A 424 -13.49 20.74 1.04
C LYS A 424 -13.79 19.56 0.15
N LEU A 425 -14.51 18.55 0.66
CA LEU A 425 -14.89 17.39 -0.13
C LEU A 425 -15.84 17.76 -1.27
N TYR A 426 -16.84 18.61 -0.99
CA TYR A 426 -17.75 19.11 -2.02
C TYR A 426 -16.97 19.85 -3.12
N GLN A 427 -16.08 20.77 -2.73
CA GLN A 427 -15.21 21.48 -3.68
C GLN A 427 -14.29 20.51 -4.44
N LYS A 428 -13.80 19.44 -3.81
CA LYS A 428 -12.94 18.45 -4.46
C LYS A 428 -13.64 17.78 -5.64
N PHE A 429 -14.88 17.32 -5.46
CA PHE A 429 -15.65 16.73 -6.55
C PHE A 429 -16.03 17.76 -7.63
N GLU A 430 -16.19 19.03 -7.27
CA GLU A 430 -16.37 20.12 -8.23
C GLU A 430 -15.11 20.33 -9.08
N GLU A 431 -13.93 20.37 -8.46
CA GLU A 431 -12.62 20.50 -9.12
C GLU A 431 -12.31 19.32 -10.06
N LEU A 432 -12.74 18.12 -9.67
CA LEU A 432 -12.64 16.92 -10.51
C LEU A 432 -13.64 16.93 -11.69
N GLY A 433 -14.58 17.89 -11.73
CA GLY A 433 -15.59 17.97 -12.78
C GLY A 433 -16.65 16.87 -12.73
N MET A 434 -16.74 16.16 -11.60
CA MET A 434 -17.68 15.06 -11.40
C MET A 434 -18.96 15.51 -10.69
N LEU A 435 -18.91 16.59 -9.92
CA LEU A 435 -20.04 17.04 -9.11
C LEU A 435 -21.17 17.62 -9.95
N ARG A 436 -22.39 17.11 -9.72
CA ARG A 436 -23.61 17.66 -10.30
C ARG A 436 -24.03 18.95 -9.63
N GLN A 437 -24.55 19.87 -10.44
CA GLN A 437 -25.18 21.11 -10.00
C GLN A 437 -26.42 20.89 -9.10
N GLU A 438 -27.02 19.71 -9.16
CA GLU A 438 -28.10 19.30 -8.25
C GLU A 438 -27.60 18.91 -6.85
N SER A 439 -26.28 18.70 -6.66
CA SER A 439 -25.67 18.33 -5.38
C SER A 439 -25.78 19.47 -4.36
N ILE A 440 -25.92 19.13 -3.08
CA ILE A 440 -26.19 20.10 -2.02
C ILE A 440 -25.11 20.01 -0.92
N LEU A 441 -24.59 21.17 -0.53
CA LEU A 441 -23.75 21.36 0.65
C LEU A 441 -24.59 22.02 1.75
N LEU A 442 -24.66 21.40 2.94
CA LEU A 442 -25.32 21.95 4.13
C LEU A 442 -24.30 22.10 5.24
N THR A 443 -24.03 23.35 5.67
CA THR A 443 -23.08 23.62 6.75
C THR A 443 -23.71 24.37 7.91
N ASN A 444 -23.33 24.01 9.14
CA ASN A 444 -23.71 24.70 10.37
C ASN A 444 -25.25 24.91 10.44
N GLN A 445 -25.73 26.13 10.67
CA GLN A 445 -27.16 26.42 10.86
C GLN A 445 -28.05 26.14 9.62
N GLN A 446 -27.46 25.82 8.46
CA GLN A 446 -28.20 25.36 7.29
C GLN A 446 -28.51 23.86 7.36
N ALA A 447 -27.71 23.09 8.10
CA ALA A 447 -27.81 21.65 8.25
C ALA A 447 -28.80 21.27 9.36
N THR A 448 -30.07 21.66 9.19
CA THR A 448 -31.17 21.19 10.05
C THR A 448 -31.75 19.90 9.51
N LEU A 449 -32.32 19.05 10.37
CA LEU A 449 -32.91 17.78 9.92
C LEU A 449 -34.00 17.97 8.85
N PRO A 450 -34.92 18.95 8.93
CA PRO A 450 -35.89 19.22 7.87
C PRO A 450 -35.26 19.63 6.53
N GLU A 451 -34.18 20.42 6.54
CA GLU A 451 -33.50 20.81 5.30
C GLU A 451 -32.69 19.64 4.72
N PHE A 452 -32.08 18.80 5.56
CA PHE A 452 -31.45 17.56 5.13
C PHE A 452 -32.44 16.62 4.44
N ARG A 453 -33.59 16.33 5.05
CA ARG A 453 -34.61 15.45 4.44
C ARG A 453 -35.10 15.98 3.09
N ARG A 454 -35.24 17.31 2.95
CA ARG A 454 -35.57 17.95 1.65
C ARG A 454 -34.44 17.83 0.64
N ALA A 455 -33.19 18.03 1.06
CA ALA A 455 -32.03 17.87 0.20
C ALA A 455 -31.93 16.43 -0.30
N PHE A 456 -32.09 15.45 0.61
CA PHE A 456 -32.09 14.03 0.29
C PHE A 456 -33.10 13.67 -0.78
N GLN A 457 -34.37 14.00 -0.57
CA GLN A 457 -35.42 13.73 -1.56
C GLN A 457 -35.15 14.36 -2.92
N ARG A 458 -34.59 15.58 -2.95
CA ARG A 458 -34.29 16.28 -4.21
C ARG A 458 -33.13 15.64 -4.96
N VAL A 459 -32.04 15.35 -4.28
CA VAL A 459 -30.82 14.81 -4.89
C VAL A 459 -31.04 13.35 -5.31
N ALA A 460 -31.65 12.54 -4.43
CA ALA A 460 -31.90 11.12 -4.69
C ALA A 460 -32.83 10.89 -5.89
N ALA A 461 -33.79 11.80 -6.11
CA ALA A 461 -34.69 11.74 -7.26
C ALA A 461 -33.97 11.93 -8.62
N GLN A 462 -32.79 12.55 -8.63
CA GLN A 462 -32.03 12.88 -9.85
C GLN A 462 -30.97 11.84 -10.19
N ALA A 463 -30.37 11.19 -9.19
CA ALA A 463 -29.33 10.18 -9.40
C ALA A 463 -29.91 8.94 -10.10
N GLY A 464 -29.32 8.56 -11.23
CA GLY A 464 -29.72 7.40 -12.03
C GLY A 464 -28.71 6.24 -11.96
N PRO A 465 -29.01 5.10 -12.62
CA PRO A 465 -28.17 3.90 -12.59
C PRO A 465 -26.75 4.04 -13.12
N ASP A 466 -26.44 5.15 -13.82
CA ASP A 466 -25.10 5.47 -14.32
C ASP A 466 -24.36 6.47 -13.41
N ASP A 467 -24.94 6.87 -12.29
CA ASP A 467 -24.41 7.90 -11.39
C ASP A 467 -23.97 7.35 -10.04
N ILE A 468 -23.21 8.17 -9.31
CA ILE A 468 -22.84 7.94 -7.92
C ILE A 468 -23.70 8.85 -7.05
N PHE A 469 -24.39 8.27 -6.07
CA PHE A 469 -25.00 9.03 -4.98
C PHE A 469 -24.07 9.02 -3.78
N LEU A 470 -23.60 10.20 -3.37
CA LEU A 470 -22.68 10.36 -2.24
C LEU A 470 -23.40 11.07 -1.09
N PHE A 471 -23.54 10.40 0.05
CA PHE A 471 -23.88 11.05 1.30
C PHE A 471 -22.62 11.13 2.17
N PHE A 472 -22.20 12.36 2.46
CA PHE A 472 -21.10 12.63 3.38
C PHE A 472 -21.62 13.42 4.58
N TYR A 473 -21.28 12.97 5.79
CA TYR A 473 -21.62 13.63 7.03
C TYR A 473 -20.38 13.74 7.93
N SER A 474 -20.14 14.94 8.47
CA SER A 474 -19.12 15.20 9.50
C SER A 474 -19.75 16.02 10.64
N GLY A 475 -19.77 15.46 11.85
CA GLY A 475 -20.49 16.04 12.98
C GLY A 475 -20.63 15.09 14.17
N HIS A 476 -21.46 15.45 15.14
CA HIS A 476 -21.79 14.60 16.28
C HIS A 476 -22.63 13.39 15.88
N GLY A 477 -22.29 12.25 16.47
CA GLY A 477 -23.13 11.05 16.51
C GLY A 477 -23.48 10.70 17.96
N ASN A 478 -24.60 10.03 18.16
CA ASN A 478 -25.09 9.62 19.47
C ASN A 478 -25.72 8.22 19.41
N GLN A 479 -26.09 7.65 20.55
CA GLN A 479 -26.85 6.41 20.65
C GLN A 479 -28.13 6.65 21.47
N ILE A 480 -29.26 6.08 21.04
CA ILE A 480 -30.55 6.13 21.75
C ILE A 480 -30.96 4.70 22.09
N GLU A 481 -31.41 4.43 23.32
CA GLU A 481 -31.93 3.10 23.68
C GLU A 481 -33.23 2.78 22.91
N ASP A 482 -33.20 1.74 22.06
CA ASP A 482 -34.40 1.04 21.56
C ASP A 482 -34.30 -0.48 21.84
N PRO A 483 -34.73 -0.93 23.04
CA PRO A 483 -34.66 -2.35 23.40
C PRO A 483 -35.66 -3.24 22.64
N ASN A 484 -36.47 -2.68 21.74
CA ASN A 484 -37.42 -3.45 20.93
C ASN A 484 -36.94 -3.69 19.49
N ASP A 485 -35.87 -3.01 19.06
CA ASP A 485 -35.27 -3.34 17.80
C ASP A 485 -34.58 -4.72 17.89
N ARG A 486 -34.78 -5.53 16.85
CA ARG A 486 -34.19 -6.85 16.69
C ARG A 486 -33.01 -6.83 15.72
N GLY A 487 -32.79 -5.73 15.01
CA GLY A 487 -31.59 -5.46 14.21
C GLY A 487 -30.37 -5.22 15.10
N GLU A 488 -30.58 -4.48 16.19
CA GLU A 488 -29.52 -4.11 17.13
C GLU A 488 -29.26 -5.15 18.22
N LEU A 489 -27.99 -5.54 18.36
CA LEU A 489 -27.57 -6.61 19.28
C LEU A 489 -27.42 -6.11 20.72
N ASP A 490 -27.16 -4.82 20.90
CA ASP A 490 -27.05 -4.15 22.19
C ASP A 490 -28.35 -3.40 22.60
N GLY A 491 -29.27 -3.22 21.64
CA GLY A 491 -30.56 -2.56 21.81
C GLY A 491 -30.48 -1.03 21.81
N ARG A 492 -29.55 -0.44 21.04
CA ARG A 492 -29.40 1.00 20.86
C ARG A 492 -29.38 1.37 19.37
N ASP A 493 -30.09 2.42 18.99
CA ASP A 493 -30.03 3.01 17.65
C ASP A 493 -28.91 4.04 17.59
N GLU A 494 -28.11 4.03 16.54
CA GLU A 494 -27.15 5.07 16.25
C GLU A 494 -27.80 6.28 15.58
N THR A 495 -27.40 7.49 15.97
CA THR A 495 -27.99 8.71 15.44
C THR A 495 -26.98 9.74 14.97
N LEU A 496 -27.37 10.51 13.94
CA LEU A 496 -26.68 11.72 13.49
C LEU A 496 -27.36 12.95 14.06
N VAL A 497 -26.60 13.85 14.69
CA VAL A 497 -27.14 15.06 15.32
C VAL A 497 -27.08 16.25 14.35
N PHE A 498 -28.22 16.90 14.09
CA PHE A 498 -28.31 18.06 13.19
C PHE A 498 -28.20 19.39 13.95
N ALA A 499 -28.00 20.49 13.22
CA ALA A 499 -27.71 21.80 13.80
C ALA A 499 -28.86 22.38 14.65
N ASP A 500 -30.09 21.91 14.42
CA ASP A 500 -31.28 22.22 15.22
C ASP A 500 -31.42 21.36 16.49
N GLY A 501 -30.48 20.44 16.74
CA GLY A 501 -30.48 19.52 17.89
C GLY A 501 -31.38 18.30 17.69
N GLU A 502 -32.00 18.15 16.52
CA GLU A 502 -32.77 16.96 16.15
C GLU A 502 -31.82 15.85 15.70
N GLU A 503 -32.20 14.60 15.93
CA GLU A 503 -31.40 13.42 15.63
C GLU A 503 -32.07 12.56 14.55
N LEU A 504 -31.26 11.92 13.70
CA LEU A 504 -31.72 10.97 12.68
C LEU A 504 -31.13 9.59 12.97
N THR A 505 -31.97 8.60 13.18
CA THR A 505 -31.54 7.21 13.38
C THR A 505 -31.04 6.59 12.07
N ASP A 506 -30.13 5.63 12.19
CA ASP A 506 -29.77 4.63 11.19
C ASP A 506 -30.96 4.03 10.45
N ASP A 507 -32.02 3.70 11.18
CA ASP A 507 -33.23 3.04 10.72
C ASP A 507 -34.04 3.96 9.77
N ASP A 508 -34.24 5.22 10.18
CA ASP A 508 -34.85 6.26 9.37
C ASP A 508 -33.98 6.60 8.14
N LEU A 509 -32.66 6.64 8.31
CA LEU A 509 -31.73 6.90 7.22
C LEU A 509 -31.77 5.74 6.20
N ALA A 510 -31.82 4.49 6.66
CA ALA A 510 -31.98 3.31 5.83
C ALA A 510 -33.28 3.41 5.03
N LEU A 511 -34.39 3.78 5.64
CA LEU A 511 -35.65 4.00 4.90
C LEU A 511 -35.50 5.05 3.81
N MET A 512 -34.78 6.15 4.07
CA MET A 512 -34.54 7.20 3.06
C MET A 512 -33.74 6.67 1.86
N PHE A 513 -32.73 5.83 2.09
CA PHE A 513 -31.95 5.23 1.01
C PHE A 513 -32.72 4.25 0.12
N ALA A 514 -33.93 3.82 0.52
CA ALA A 514 -34.72 2.85 -0.26
C ALA A 514 -35.16 3.42 -1.63
N ASP A 515 -35.22 4.75 -1.75
CA ASP A 515 -35.61 5.45 -2.97
C ASP A 515 -34.43 5.85 -3.86
N VAL A 516 -33.19 5.56 -3.45
CA VAL A 516 -31.97 5.89 -4.23
C VAL A 516 -31.79 4.86 -5.35
N ARG A 517 -31.69 5.34 -6.59
CA ARG A 517 -31.59 4.51 -7.81
C ARG A 517 -30.20 4.56 -8.47
N ALA A 518 -29.22 5.10 -7.75
CA ALA A 518 -27.87 5.26 -8.24
C ALA A 518 -27.21 3.91 -8.54
N GLY A 519 -26.33 3.89 -9.55
CA GLY A 519 -25.53 2.70 -9.89
C GLY A 519 -24.54 2.32 -8.80
N THR A 520 -24.10 3.33 -8.03
CA THR A 520 -23.29 3.17 -6.83
C THR A 520 -23.75 4.18 -5.78
N THR A 521 -23.91 3.74 -4.54
CA THR A 521 -24.20 4.61 -3.40
C THR A 521 -23.06 4.56 -2.41
N MET A 522 -22.51 5.71 -2.06
CA MET A 522 -21.44 5.86 -1.07
C MET A 522 -21.99 6.59 0.14
N VAL A 523 -21.86 5.98 1.31
CA VAL A 523 -22.18 6.58 2.60
C VAL A 523 -20.90 6.77 3.39
N VAL A 524 -20.58 8.00 3.76
CA VAL A 524 -19.35 8.36 4.46
C VAL A 524 -19.71 9.15 5.72
N LEU A 525 -19.56 8.53 6.89
CA LEU A 525 -19.96 9.11 8.17
C LEU A 525 -18.73 9.29 9.07
N ASP A 526 -18.36 10.55 9.29
CA ASP A 526 -17.32 10.93 10.23
C ASP A 526 -17.95 11.50 11.51
N SER A 527 -18.42 10.57 12.35
CA SER A 527 -19.10 10.80 13.62
C SER A 527 -18.86 9.65 14.59
N CYS A 528 -18.98 9.90 15.89
CA CYS A 528 -18.98 8.82 16.90
C CYS A 528 -20.05 7.77 16.58
N PHE A 529 -19.79 6.51 16.96
CA PHE A 529 -20.71 5.37 16.82
C PHE A 529 -21.09 5.03 15.37
N SER A 530 -20.48 5.69 14.38
CA SER A 530 -20.86 5.59 12.96
C SER A 530 -20.87 4.17 12.38
N GLY A 531 -20.16 3.21 12.99
CA GLY A 531 -20.13 1.81 12.54
C GLY A 531 -21.46 1.07 12.70
N GLY A 532 -22.35 1.50 13.59
CA GLY A 532 -23.66 0.83 13.80
C GLY A 532 -24.57 0.91 12.57
N PHE A 533 -24.52 2.05 11.88
CA PHE A 533 -25.17 2.26 10.57
C PHE A 533 -24.79 1.21 9.50
N GLU A 534 -23.68 0.47 9.64
CA GLU A 534 -23.30 -0.59 8.71
C GLU A 534 -24.43 -1.62 8.55
N ARG A 535 -25.04 -2.04 9.66
CA ARG A 535 -25.99 -3.16 9.70
C ARG A 535 -27.29 -2.86 8.97
N ASP A 536 -27.76 -1.62 8.97
CA ASP A 536 -29.01 -1.26 8.29
C ASP A 536 -28.78 -0.74 6.87
N LEU A 537 -27.68 -0.02 6.65
CA LEU A 537 -27.40 0.60 5.36
C LEU A 537 -26.78 -0.38 4.37
N ILE A 538 -25.74 -1.12 4.78
CA ILE A 538 -24.88 -1.91 3.87
C ILE A 538 -25.45 -3.31 3.61
N THR A 539 -26.76 -3.49 3.76
CA THR A 539 -27.50 -4.72 3.38
C THR A 539 -28.05 -4.67 1.95
N ARG A 540 -27.76 -3.59 1.21
CA ARG A 540 -28.37 -3.30 -0.10
C ARG A 540 -27.39 -3.46 -1.27
N PRO A 541 -27.89 -3.81 -2.46
CA PRO A 541 -27.08 -3.85 -3.66
C PRO A 541 -26.48 -2.47 -3.98
N ASN A 542 -25.23 -2.46 -4.44
CA ASN A 542 -24.48 -1.29 -4.90
C ASN A 542 -24.19 -0.21 -3.84
N MET A 543 -24.26 -0.55 -2.55
CA MET A 543 -23.96 0.39 -1.47
C MET A 543 -22.62 0.05 -0.80
N MET A 544 -21.77 1.08 -0.63
CA MET A 544 -20.59 1.01 0.22
C MET A 544 -20.68 2.02 1.37
N GLY A 545 -20.14 1.63 2.52
CA GLY A 545 -20.11 2.40 3.76
C GLY A 545 -18.68 2.62 4.24
N LEU A 546 -18.37 3.86 4.58
CA LEU A 546 -17.11 4.30 5.16
C LEU A 546 -17.45 5.00 6.48
N PHE A 547 -17.05 4.41 7.60
CA PHE A 547 -17.42 4.89 8.93
C PHE A 547 -16.17 5.12 9.77
N SER A 548 -16.18 6.22 10.54
CA SER A 548 -15.00 6.66 11.28
C SER A 548 -14.70 5.84 12.54
N SER A 549 -15.67 5.08 13.04
CA SER A 549 -15.54 4.29 14.26
C SER A 549 -16.35 2.99 14.17
N GLU A 550 -16.11 2.07 15.09
CA GLU A 550 -17.02 0.96 15.37
C GLU A 550 -18.34 1.46 15.99
N GLU A 551 -19.35 0.59 16.01
CA GLU A 551 -20.71 0.78 16.56
C GLU A 551 -20.69 1.35 17.99
N ASP A 552 -19.81 0.84 18.85
CA ASP A 552 -19.74 1.26 20.25
C ASP A 552 -18.71 2.36 20.55
N LEU A 553 -17.93 2.82 19.57
CA LEU A 553 -16.75 3.66 19.83
C LEU A 553 -16.91 5.11 19.42
N THR A 554 -16.33 6.01 20.21
CA THR A 554 -16.18 7.42 19.83
C THR A 554 -15.19 7.61 18.67
N SER A 555 -15.41 8.69 17.90
CA SER A 555 -14.50 9.14 16.85
C SER A 555 -13.81 10.45 17.26
N LEU A 556 -12.51 10.57 16.97
CA LEU A 556 -11.69 11.72 17.37
C LEU A 556 -11.48 12.73 16.24
N VAL A 557 -11.37 14.00 16.65
CA VAL A 557 -10.98 15.11 15.77
C VAL A 557 -9.51 14.97 15.38
N ALA A 558 -9.25 14.98 14.08
CA ALA A 558 -7.93 14.94 13.47
C ALA A 558 -7.24 16.33 13.51
N SER A 559 -7.04 16.85 14.72
CA SER A 559 -6.62 18.23 14.96
C SER A 559 -5.25 18.57 14.34
N GLU A 560 -4.34 17.60 14.27
CA GLU A 560 -3.03 17.72 13.63
C GLU A 560 -3.13 17.93 12.11
N PHE A 561 -4.24 17.54 11.49
CA PHE A 561 -4.54 17.73 10.07
C PHE A 561 -5.42 18.95 9.78
N ASN A 562 -5.83 19.69 10.81
CA ASN A 562 -6.89 20.70 10.72
C ASN A 562 -8.15 20.14 10.01
N ALA A 563 -8.56 18.94 10.42
CA ALA A 563 -9.74 18.23 9.94
C ALA A 563 -10.64 17.85 11.12
N GLY A 564 -11.93 17.77 10.87
CA GLY A 564 -12.97 17.36 11.81
C GLY A 564 -12.89 15.89 12.20
N GLY A 565 -12.32 15.05 11.32
CA GLY A 565 -11.99 13.64 11.64
C GLY A 565 -11.01 13.01 10.64
N TYR A 566 -10.44 11.86 11.03
CA TYR A 566 -9.43 11.15 10.24
C TYR A 566 -10.01 10.58 8.95
N LEU A 567 -11.25 10.07 9.00
CA LEU A 567 -11.93 9.53 7.83
C LEU A 567 -12.13 10.62 6.78
N SER A 568 -12.65 11.79 7.17
CA SER A 568 -12.87 12.92 6.27
C SER A 568 -11.60 13.32 5.55
N ARG A 569 -10.49 13.41 6.29
CA ARG A 569 -9.18 13.75 5.73
C ARG A 569 -8.71 12.70 4.71
N PHE A 570 -8.65 11.44 5.12
CA PHE A 570 -8.11 10.38 4.26
C PHE A 570 -9.02 10.13 3.07
N PHE A 571 -10.34 10.14 3.24
CA PHE A 571 -11.28 10.02 2.13
C PHE A 571 -11.07 11.13 1.10
N SER A 572 -10.96 12.39 1.53
CA SER A 572 -10.71 13.54 0.64
C SER A 572 -9.39 13.41 -0.13
N ASP A 573 -8.31 12.98 0.54
CA ASP A 573 -7.01 12.74 -0.10
C ASP A 573 -7.04 11.56 -1.07
N GLY A 574 -7.74 10.49 -0.71
CA GLY A 574 -7.92 9.28 -1.51
C GLY A 574 -8.60 9.60 -2.82
N VAL A 575 -9.81 10.19 -2.78
CA VAL A 575 -10.56 10.60 -3.98
C VAL A 575 -9.85 11.69 -4.79
N GLY A 576 -8.94 12.44 -4.15
CA GLY A 576 -8.08 13.43 -4.80
C GLY A 576 -6.92 12.83 -5.61
N GLY A 577 -6.75 11.50 -5.60
CA GLY A 577 -5.77 10.79 -6.41
C GLY A 577 -4.77 9.95 -5.62
N GLN A 578 -4.73 10.07 -4.28
CA GLN A 578 -3.77 9.27 -3.50
C GLN A 578 -4.15 7.79 -3.40
N ALA A 579 -5.40 7.45 -3.73
CA ALA A 579 -5.85 6.07 -3.79
C ALA A 579 -5.58 5.41 -5.16
N ASP A 580 -5.18 6.14 -6.20
CA ASP A 580 -4.83 5.59 -7.52
C ASP A 580 -3.48 4.86 -7.45
N ASP A 581 -3.50 3.63 -6.95
CA ASP A 581 -2.30 2.84 -6.65
C ASP A 581 -1.60 2.38 -7.93
N ASN A 582 -2.37 2.09 -8.97
CA ASN A 582 -1.86 1.62 -10.26
C ASN A 582 -1.55 2.75 -11.27
N ALA A 583 -1.81 4.01 -10.88
CA ALA A 583 -1.60 5.24 -11.64
C ALA A 583 -2.29 5.22 -13.03
N ASP A 584 -3.48 4.63 -13.13
CA ASP A 584 -4.26 4.57 -14.37
C ASP A 584 -5.24 5.74 -14.55
N GLY A 585 -5.30 6.63 -13.55
CA GLY A 585 -6.18 7.79 -13.52
C GLY A 585 -7.60 7.47 -13.06
N ASN A 586 -7.88 6.25 -12.62
CA ASN A 586 -9.12 5.87 -11.97
C ASN A 586 -8.85 5.45 -10.52
N ILE A 587 -9.84 5.69 -9.68
CA ILE A 587 -9.85 5.17 -8.31
C ILE A 587 -11.02 4.19 -8.25
N THR A 588 -10.70 2.93 -8.11
CA THR A 588 -11.64 1.83 -7.89
C THR A 588 -12.07 1.75 -6.42
N ALA A 589 -13.16 1.04 -6.15
CA ALA A 589 -13.58 0.78 -4.78
C ALA A 589 -12.53 -0.03 -4.00
N GLY A 590 -11.84 -0.97 -4.64
CA GLY A 590 -10.75 -1.74 -4.05
C GLY A 590 -9.57 -0.87 -3.63
N GLU A 591 -9.13 0.01 -4.53
CA GLU A 591 -8.06 0.98 -4.30
C GLU A 591 -8.39 1.93 -3.15
N LEU A 592 -9.58 2.54 -3.17
CA LEU A 592 -10.00 3.45 -2.11
C LEU A 592 -10.06 2.77 -0.74
N VAL A 593 -10.60 1.55 -0.67
CA VAL A 593 -10.67 0.79 0.59
C VAL A 593 -9.28 0.42 1.11
N SER A 594 -8.39 -0.04 0.22
CA SER A 594 -7.03 -0.41 0.59
C SER A 594 -6.25 0.82 1.09
N TYR A 595 -6.39 1.94 0.39
CA TYR A 595 -5.81 3.22 0.78
C TYR A 595 -6.29 3.67 2.17
N LEU A 596 -7.61 3.68 2.42
CA LEU A 596 -8.17 4.13 3.71
C LEU A 596 -7.65 3.28 4.88
N ARG A 597 -7.66 1.96 4.74
CA ARG A 597 -7.16 1.03 5.76
C ARG A 597 -5.66 1.22 6.01
N TYR A 598 -4.88 1.33 4.93
CA TYR A 598 -3.44 1.53 5.03
C TYR A 598 -3.10 2.87 5.68
N ARG A 599 -3.70 3.97 5.23
CA ARG A 599 -3.41 5.32 5.73
C ARG A 599 -3.80 5.50 7.19
N PHE A 600 -4.94 4.97 7.60
CA PHE A 600 -5.37 5.05 8.98
C PHE A 600 -4.43 4.25 9.91
N ARG A 601 -4.01 3.05 9.51
CA ARG A 601 -3.01 2.29 10.27
C ARG A 601 -1.63 2.95 10.27
N ALA A 602 -1.22 3.52 9.14
CA ALA A 602 0.05 4.22 9.01
C ALA A 602 0.13 5.47 9.89
N GLN A 603 -1.00 6.14 10.14
CA GLN A 603 -1.07 7.26 11.11
C GLN A 603 -0.60 6.85 12.50
N CYS A 604 -0.75 5.58 12.85
CA CYS A 604 -0.34 5.02 14.13
C CYS A 604 0.91 4.13 14.04
N ASP A 605 1.74 4.25 12.99
CA ASP A 605 2.88 3.36 12.74
C ASP A 605 2.51 1.86 12.74
N GLY A 606 1.30 1.52 12.30
CA GLY A 606 0.77 0.16 12.33
C GLY A 606 0.35 -0.36 13.70
N ARG A 607 0.25 0.51 14.72
CA ARG A 607 -0.26 0.22 16.07
C ARG A 607 -1.66 0.81 16.26
N ASN A 608 -2.32 0.48 17.38
CA ASN A 608 -3.57 1.13 17.76
C ASN A 608 -3.21 2.29 18.69
N CYS A 609 -3.36 3.54 18.23
CA CYS A 609 -2.86 4.72 18.95
C CYS A 609 -3.89 5.84 19.15
N ILE A 610 -5.02 5.79 18.46
CA ILE A 610 -6.10 6.76 18.57
C ILE A 610 -7.05 6.25 19.65
N GLU A 611 -6.90 6.72 20.89
CA GLU A 611 -7.74 6.26 22.02
C GLU A 611 -9.21 6.62 21.79
N ALA A 612 -10.09 5.62 21.88
CA ALA A 612 -11.53 5.77 21.83
C ALA A 612 -12.17 5.21 23.10
N GLU A 613 -13.38 5.64 23.40
CA GLU A 613 -14.14 5.13 24.54
C GLU A 613 -15.51 4.66 24.08
N THR A 614 -16.06 3.65 24.76
CA THR A 614 -17.46 3.27 24.58
C THR A 614 -18.40 4.22 25.29
N GLY A 615 -19.71 4.17 24.97
CA GLY A 615 -20.75 4.88 25.72
C GLY A 615 -20.74 4.58 27.23
N ASP A 616 -20.23 3.40 27.62
CA ASP A 616 -20.06 2.96 29.02
C ASP A 616 -18.66 3.30 29.60
N ALA A 617 -17.92 4.20 28.95
CA ALA A 617 -16.57 4.66 29.31
C ALA A 617 -15.50 3.54 29.38
N GLN A 618 -15.66 2.49 28.57
CA GLN A 618 -14.63 1.48 28.39
C GLN A 618 -13.61 1.97 27.36
N ARG A 619 -12.32 1.86 27.67
CA ARG A 619 -11.24 2.34 26.78
C ARG A 619 -10.92 1.31 25.72
N ASN A 620 -10.81 1.77 24.48
CA ASN A 620 -10.28 1.03 23.35
C ASN A 620 -9.57 2.00 22.39
N HIS A 621 -9.44 1.64 21.11
CA HIS A 621 -8.88 2.49 20.08
C HIS A 621 -9.84 2.58 18.90
N GLN A 622 -9.86 3.73 18.25
CA GLN A 622 -10.64 3.97 17.04
C GLN A 622 -10.08 3.13 15.89
N GLU A 623 -10.97 2.51 15.13
CA GLU A 623 -10.70 1.83 13.86
C GLU A 623 -11.73 2.28 12.82
N LEU A 624 -11.32 2.38 11.56
CA LEU A 624 -12.26 2.68 10.48
C LEU A 624 -13.02 1.41 10.10
N VAL A 625 -14.35 1.51 10.05
CA VAL A 625 -15.19 0.45 9.47
C VAL A 625 -15.39 0.77 7.99
N VAL A 626 -14.75 -0.01 7.13
CA VAL A 626 -14.71 0.20 5.68
C VAL A 626 -15.29 -1.02 4.98
N GLN A 627 -16.50 -0.85 4.44
CA GLN A 627 -17.33 -1.93 3.90
C GLN A 627 -17.76 -1.63 2.47
N ARG A 628 -17.38 -2.49 1.53
CA ARG A 628 -17.80 -2.37 0.12
C ARG A 628 -19.23 -2.85 -0.13
N GLY A 629 -19.80 -3.60 0.81
CA GLY A 629 -21.07 -4.29 0.59
C GLY A 629 -21.01 -5.14 -0.67
N SER A 630 -21.83 -4.79 -1.65
CA SER A 630 -21.91 -5.44 -2.97
C SER A 630 -21.29 -4.62 -4.12
N VAL A 631 -20.61 -3.52 -3.81
CA VAL A 631 -19.79 -2.78 -4.79
C VAL A 631 -18.54 -3.59 -5.08
N GLU A 632 -18.25 -3.85 -6.35
CA GLU A 632 -17.14 -4.73 -6.74
C GLU A 632 -15.77 -4.06 -6.57
N VAL A 633 -14.70 -4.86 -6.45
CA VAL A 633 -13.34 -4.34 -6.23
C VAL A 633 -12.93 -3.38 -7.35
N ASP A 634 -13.26 -3.72 -8.60
CA ASP A 634 -12.85 -2.98 -9.78
C ASP A 634 -13.86 -1.88 -10.20
N ASP A 635 -14.91 -1.65 -9.40
CA ASP A 635 -15.88 -0.59 -9.70
C ASP A 635 -15.21 0.78 -9.55
N ILE A 636 -15.14 1.54 -10.65
CA ILE A 636 -14.57 2.89 -10.65
C ILE A 636 -15.48 3.87 -9.91
N LEU A 637 -14.95 4.48 -8.87
CA LEU A 637 -15.61 5.52 -8.07
C LEU A 637 -15.25 6.92 -8.53
N VAL A 638 -13.99 7.14 -8.94
CA VAL A 638 -13.50 8.44 -9.40
C VAL A 638 -12.66 8.25 -10.65
N THR A 639 -12.85 9.12 -11.64
CA THR A 639 -11.91 9.26 -12.75
C THR A 639 -11.24 10.62 -12.65
N LEU A 640 -9.93 10.63 -12.47
CA LEU A 640 -9.12 11.83 -12.36
C LEU A 640 -9.01 12.51 -13.74
N PRO A 641 -9.24 13.82 -13.84
CA PRO A 641 -8.98 14.56 -15.08
C PRO A 641 -7.51 14.43 -15.50
N GLU A 642 -7.20 14.54 -16.81
CA GLU A 642 -5.82 14.42 -17.34
C GLU A 642 -4.80 15.37 -16.69
N GLN A 643 -5.25 16.48 -16.10
CA GLN A 643 -4.40 17.43 -15.37
C GLN A 643 -4.00 16.93 -13.96
N PHE A 644 -4.63 15.87 -13.47
CA PHE A 644 -4.32 15.16 -12.22
C PHE A 644 -3.73 13.76 -12.48
N GLY A 645 -3.93 13.19 -13.68
CA GLY A 645 -3.26 11.97 -14.11
C GLY A 645 -1.80 12.22 -14.50
N VAL A 646 -0.90 11.34 -14.08
CA VAL A 646 0.50 11.36 -14.52
C VAL A 646 0.55 11.11 -16.02
N VAL A 647 0.57 12.20 -16.81
CA VAL A 647 0.84 12.13 -18.25
C VAL A 647 2.28 11.64 -18.42
N ARG A 648 2.46 10.37 -18.78
CA ARG A 648 3.68 9.94 -19.47
C ARG A 648 3.72 10.67 -20.81
N GLY A 649 4.44 11.78 -20.84
CA GLY A 649 4.79 12.45 -22.09
C GLY A 649 5.62 11.49 -22.94
N GLY A 650 5.07 11.11 -24.09
CA GLY A 650 5.85 10.55 -25.17
C GLY A 650 6.72 11.64 -25.78
N ASP A 651 8.03 11.43 -25.71
CA ASP A 651 9.03 11.69 -26.77
C ASP A 651 10.30 10.90 -26.47
#